data_AF-A0A8T7KHB5-F1
#
_entry.id   AF-A0A8T7KHB5-F1
#
_cell.length_a   1.000
_cell.length_b   1.000
_cell.length_c   1.000
_cell.angle_alpha   90.00
_cell.angle_beta   90.00
_cell.angle_gamma   90.00
#
_symmetry.space_group_name_H-M   'P 1'
#
loop_
_entity.id
_entity.type
_entity.pdbx_description
1 polymer ?
#
loop_
_entity_poly.entity_id
_entity_poly.type
_entity_poly.pdbx_seq_one_letter_code
_entity_poly.pdbx_strand_id
1 'polypeptide(L)'
;MAISNHERVGKALELLNVGLKPFFARELQSAYGDGWEETVRGTLSERQGGRAANWDTTAMIGIMIGQWDQVFRRQLGGNDRTLLHECRDIRNRWAHQHAFTLDDTYRAFDSIQRLLLSVGAPEQAAEIDRQKQEVLRIRFEEQVKREQRKVTTAPLNATPAVGLKPWRDIVTPHPDVAGGRYQQAEFAADLGQVHRGEGSLEYRDPRQFFQRTYLTEGLRLLLTGTLRRLTSHDGDPVIELQTNFGGGKTHSMLALYHLCGDIPPAELAGMDVVLRDLNITRLPPVRRAVLVGTALSPAKRYKKPDGIVVSTLWGELAHQLLGKQGYALVAEADQAGVNPGSDALRQLFDLAAPCLVLIDEWIAFVRQLYGVNGLPAGSFDANLTFAQSLTEAARAVPHTLVVASLPASDIEIGGEGGKEALNRLRNTFARLESSWRPASAEEGYEIVRRRLFQPIGDPSLFPQRDAVVRAYMDLYRANPGEFPSEVREADYERRLLSAYPIHPELFDRLFNDWGTLDKFQRTRGVLRLMAAVIHTLWERQDRSLLIMPASVPVDDGTVNFELTRYLDDPWVPVIEKDVDGPNSLPLRIDRENPNLGRYSATRRVARTLYLGSAPTLRAANKGLEDRSIKLGCVQPGETVSTFGDALRRLVGGATHLYENGQRYWFSTQPSVNRLAQDRAEQQREDVIEQELLRRLREEIKQRGDFAGVHLAPASSADVSDEREVRLVVLGPFTPHAPPSKQARSEAREVARTILETRGSAPRRYKNTLAFLAPDAQRLEELVQATRQYLAWKSIEDEAETLNLDAFQKRQAETRRKAADDTVKG
;
A
#
# COMPACT_ATOMS: atom_id res chain seq x y z
N MET A 1 -0.99 -12.41 -23.53
CA MET A 1 0.31 -12.10 -22.89
C MET A 1 1.07 -11.16 -23.81
N ALA A 2 1.66 -10.09 -23.30
CA ALA A 2 2.47 -9.18 -24.11
C ALA A 2 3.79 -9.88 -24.50
N ILE A 3 4.16 -9.84 -25.77
CA ILE A 3 5.41 -10.44 -26.27
C ILE A 3 6.60 -9.65 -25.71
N SER A 4 7.54 -10.33 -25.08
CA SER A 4 8.73 -9.70 -24.51
C SER A 4 9.69 -9.18 -25.58
N ASN A 5 10.53 -8.18 -25.25
CA ASN A 5 11.54 -7.67 -26.17
C ASN A 5 12.54 -8.77 -26.62
N HIS A 6 12.86 -9.70 -25.73
CA HIS A 6 13.73 -10.85 -26.06
C HIS A 6 13.07 -11.78 -27.08
N GLU A 7 11.77 -12.08 -26.93
CA GLU A 7 10.99 -12.85 -27.91
C GLU A 7 10.86 -12.13 -29.25
N ARG A 8 10.67 -10.79 -29.23
CA ARG A 8 10.63 -9.94 -30.43
C ARG A 8 11.94 -10.04 -31.22
N VAL A 9 13.09 -9.92 -30.55
CA VAL A 9 14.40 -10.09 -31.18
C VAL A 9 14.61 -11.51 -31.70
N GLY A 10 14.13 -12.53 -30.99
CA GLY A 10 14.18 -13.93 -31.43
C GLY A 10 13.48 -14.15 -32.77
N LYS A 11 12.25 -13.66 -32.91
CA LYS A 11 11.49 -13.71 -34.18
C LYS A 11 12.19 -12.97 -35.33
N ALA A 12 12.84 -11.83 -35.03
CA ALA A 12 13.61 -11.12 -36.04
C ALA A 12 14.85 -11.89 -36.51
N LEU A 13 15.51 -12.65 -35.62
CA LEU A 13 16.63 -13.52 -35.98
C LEU A 13 16.21 -14.74 -36.80
N GLU A 14 14.98 -15.23 -36.62
CA GLU A 14 14.38 -16.26 -37.48
C GLU A 14 14.09 -15.71 -38.88
N LEU A 15 13.51 -14.52 -38.99
CA LEU A 15 13.30 -13.84 -40.27
C LEU A 15 14.63 -13.55 -40.98
N LEU A 16 15.66 -13.17 -40.22
CA LEU A 16 17.02 -13.03 -40.73
C LEU A 16 17.54 -14.36 -41.29
N ASN A 17 17.32 -15.48 -40.59
CA ASN A 17 17.71 -16.82 -41.08
C ASN A 17 17.09 -17.12 -42.44
N VAL A 18 15.76 -16.96 -42.53
CA VAL A 18 14.98 -17.25 -43.72
C VAL A 18 15.43 -16.37 -44.90
N GLY A 19 15.65 -15.08 -44.66
CA GLY A 19 16.08 -14.15 -45.71
C GLY A 19 17.53 -14.31 -46.15
N LEU A 20 18.45 -14.68 -45.24
CA LEU A 20 19.86 -14.88 -45.58
C LEU A 20 20.10 -16.18 -46.36
N LYS A 21 19.34 -17.24 -46.09
CA LYS A 21 19.62 -18.58 -46.60
C LYS A 21 19.67 -18.71 -48.14
N PRO A 22 18.73 -18.14 -48.92
CA PRO A 22 18.79 -18.21 -50.38
C PRO A 22 20.00 -17.46 -50.96
N PHE A 23 20.31 -16.29 -50.43
CA PHE A 23 21.48 -15.50 -50.82
C PHE A 23 22.77 -16.27 -50.49
N PHE A 24 22.87 -16.76 -49.26
CA PHE A 24 24.01 -17.53 -48.76
C PHE A 24 24.34 -18.74 -49.65
N ALA A 25 23.34 -19.57 -49.95
CA ALA A 25 23.53 -20.76 -50.78
C ALA A 25 23.91 -20.40 -52.22
N ARG A 26 23.28 -19.38 -52.82
CA ARG A 26 23.55 -18.95 -54.19
C ARG A 26 24.98 -18.43 -54.36
N GLU A 27 25.45 -17.58 -53.45
CA GLU A 27 26.80 -17.02 -53.57
C GLU A 27 27.89 -18.09 -53.36
N LEU A 28 27.67 -19.05 -52.45
CA LEU A 28 28.60 -20.15 -52.23
C LEU A 28 28.59 -21.17 -53.38
N GLN A 29 27.43 -21.49 -53.95
CA GLN A 29 27.35 -22.33 -55.15
C GLN A 29 28.01 -21.64 -56.34
N SER A 30 27.86 -20.32 -56.49
CA SER A 30 28.54 -19.57 -57.54
C SER A 30 30.07 -19.54 -57.36
N ALA A 31 30.57 -19.61 -56.13
CA ALA A 31 32.01 -19.58 -55.85
C ALA A 31 32.69 -20.96 -55.91
N TYR A 32 32.00 -22.01 -55.47
CA TYR A 32 32.58 -23.35 -55.26
C TYR A 32 31.88 -24.49 -56.03
N GLY A 33 30.83 -24.20 -56.81
CA GLY A 33 30.09 -25.21 -57.58
C GLY A 33 29.21 -26.12 -56.72
N ASP A 34 28.82 -27.29 -57.26
CA ASP A 34 27.85 -28.19 -56.61
C ASP A 34 28.35 -28.86 -55.31
N GLY A 35 29.67 -28.82 -55.06
CA GLY A 35 30.32 -29.28 -53.82
C GLY A 35 30.53 -28.20 -52.76
N TRP A 36 29.86 -27.05 -52.86
CA TRP A 36 30.08 -25.92 -51.95
C TRP A 36 29.80 -26.26 -50.49
N GLU A 37 28.82 -27.11 -50.21
CA GLU A 37 28.48 -27.51 -48.83
C GLU A 37 29.64 -28.25 -48.15
N GLU A 38 30.28 -29.17 -48.85
CA GLU A 38 31.41 -29.95 -48.33
C GLU A 38 32.66 -29.08 -48.15
N THR A 39 32.90 -28.19 -49.12
CA THR A 39 33.99 -27.20 -49.10
C THR A 39 33.88 -26.27 -47.88
N VAL A 40 32.67 -25.77 -47.59
CA VAL A 40 32.43 -24.86 -46.48
C VAL A 40 32.45 -25.60 -45.13
N ARG A 41 31.92 -26.84 -45.06
CA ARG A 41 32.01 -27.68 -43.85
C ARG A 41 33.46 -27.95 -43.44
N GLY A 42 34.37 -28.12 -44.40
CA GLY A 42 35.81 -28.29 -44.15
C GLY A 42 36.50 -27.04 -43.54
N THR A 43 35.88 -25.86 -43.63
CA THR A 43 36.42 -24.60 -43.06
C THR A 43 35.90 -24.27 -41.65
N LEU A 44 34.99 -25.08 -41.10
CA LEU A 44 34.42 -24.89 -39.76
C LEU A 44 35.25 -25.62 -38.68
N SER A 45 35.42 -25.02 -37.50
CA SER A 45 36.10 -25.68 -36.36
C SER A 45 35.29 -26.85 -35.79
N GLU A 46 35.92 -27.83 -35.11
CA GLU A 46 35.25 -29.01 -34.51
C GLU A 46 34.05 -28.65 -33.60
N ARG A 47 34.07 -27.49 -32.93
CA ARG A 47 32.95 -26.99 -32.11
C ARG A 47 31.73 -26.51 -32.93
N GLN A 48 31.92 -26.19 -34.20
CA GLN A 48 30.88 -25.70 -35.12
C GLN A 48 30.32 -26.81 -36.02
N GLY A 49 31.10 -27.88 -36.27
CA GLY A 49 30.72 -29.00 -37.16
C GLY A 49 29.48 -29.78 -36.71
N GLY A 50 29.25 -29.92 -35.39
CA GLY A 50 28.14 -30.72 -34.84
C GLY A 50 26.73 -30.11 -35.01
N ARG A 51 26.62 -28.82 -35.32
CA ARG A 51 25.33 -28.13 -35.55
C ARG A 51 25.01 -27.87 -37.03
N ALA A 52 25.93 -28.18 -37.95
CA ALA A 52 25.86 -27.80 -39.35
C ALA A 52 24.82 -28.56 -40.21
N ALA A 53 24.00 -29.45 -39.63
CA ALA A 53 22.94 -30.14 -40.38
C ALA A 53 21.83 -29.17 -40.84
N ASN A 54 21.61 -28.08 -40.10
CA ASN A 54 20.64 -27.03 -40.42
C ASN A 54 21.39 -25.69 -40.42
N TRP A 55 21.62 -25.08 -41.58
CA TRP A 55 22.29 -23.78 -41.75
C TRP A 55 21.63 -22.66 -40.90
N ASP A 56 21.98 -22.60 -39.61
CA ASP A 56 21.40 -21.69 -38.63
C ASP A 56 22.01 -20.28 -38.76
N THR A 57 21.38 -19.29 -38.12
CA THR A 57 21.79 -17.87 -38.23
C THR A 57 23.22 -17.68 -37.73
N THR A 58 23.65 -18.50 -36.76
CA THR A 58 25.02 -18.53 -36.24
C THR A 58 26.03 -18.94 -37.30
N ALA A 59 25.81 -20.08 -37.94
CA ALA A 59 26.71 -20.65 -38.92
C ALA A 59 26.79 -19.76 -40.15
N MET A 60 25.65 -19.31 -40.69
CA MET A 60 25.62 -18.45 -41.88
C MET A 60 26.37 -17.14 -41.65
N ILE A 61 26.08 -16.41 -40.57
CA ILE A 61 26.80 -15.15 -40.29
C ILE A 61 28.30 -15.40 -40.06
N GLY A 62 28.66 -16.49 -39.36
CA GLY A 62 30.05 -16.86 -39.14
C GLY A 62 30.82 -17.12 -40.44
N ILE A 63 30.22 -17.85 -41.38
CA ILE A 63 30.81 -18.17 -42.68
C ILE A 63 30.86 -16.93 -43.58
N MET A 64 29.80 -16.11 -43.59
CA MET A 64 29.78 -14.85 -44.34
C MET A 64 30.91 -13.90 -43.91
N ILE A 65 31.19 -13.82 -42.61
CA ILE A 65 32.31 -13.04 -42.08
C ILE A 65 33.66 -13.68 -42.43
N GLY A 66 33.77 -15.01 -42.27
CA GLY A 66 35.03 -15.75 -42.48
C GLY A 66 35.48 -15.81 -43.94
N GLN A 67 34.53 -15.90 -44.88
CA GLN A 67 34.79 -15.96 -46.33
C GLN A 67 34.45 -14.63 -47.02
N TRP A 68 34.45 -13.52 -46.27
CA TRP A 68 34.05 -12.20 -46.77
C TRP A 68 34.79 -11.82 -48.06
N ASP A 69 36.12 -11.81 -48.02
CA ASP A 69 36.93 -11.34 -49.16
C ASP A 69 36.91 -12.32 -50.35
N GLN A 70 36.60 -13.60 -50.11
CA GLN A 70 36.61 -14.64 -51.14
C GLN A 70 35.27 -14.74 -51.89
N VAL A 71 34.15 -14.60 -51.18
CA VAL A 71 32.80 -14.87 -51.70
C VAL A 71 31.92 -13.62 -51.64
N PHE A 72 31.71 -13.06 -50.45
CA PHE A 72 30.61 -12.12 -50.21
C PHE A 72 30.91 -10.65 -50.56
N ARG A 73 32.19 -10.24 -50.60
CA ARG A 73 32.62 -8.88 -50.95
C ARG A 73 32.27 -8.47 -52.38
N ARG A 74 31.94 -9.43 -53.25
CA ARG A 74 31.53 -9.16 -54.64
C ARG A 74 30.13 -8.56 -54.75
N GLN A 75 29.24 -8.90 -53.82
CA GLN A 75 27.83 -8.47 -53.82
C GLN A 75 27.48 -7.56 -52.64
N LEU A 76 28.22 -7.62 -51.53
CA LEU A 76 27.97 -6.83 -50.32
C LEU A 76 29.10 -5.84 -50.04
N GLY A 77 28.74 -4.66 -49.54
CA GLY A 77 29.66 -3.56 -49.25
C GLY A 77 30.24 -3.59 -47.83
N GLY A 78 31.14 -2.65 -47.53
CA GLY A 78 31.76 -2.54 -46.19
C GLY A 78 30.76 -2.27 -45.05
N ASN A 79 29.66 -1.57 -45.34
CA ASN A 79 28.59 -1.33 -44.36
C ASN A 79 27.85 -2.63 -44.02
N ASP A 80 27.63 -3.52 -45.00
CA ASP A 80 26.95 -4.81 -44.79
C ASP A 80 27.80 -5.75 -43.95
N ARG A 81 29.13 -5.70 -44.13
CA ARG A 81 30.07 -6.39 -43.22
C ARG A 81 29.90 -5.93 -41.79
N THR A 82 29.74 -4.63 -41.56
CA THR A 82 29.52 -4.06 -40.23
C THR A 82 28.18 -4.53 -39.66
N LEU A 83 27.11 -4.53 -40.46
CA LEU A 83 25.81 -5.04 -40.06
C LEU A 83 25.83 -6.54 -39.74
N LEU A 84 26.63 -7.35 -40.45
CA LEU A 84 26.82 -8.76 -40.14
C LEU A 84 27.48 -8.96 -38.77
N HIS A 85 28.49 -8.14 -38.43
CA HIS A 85 29.09 -8.15 -37.10
C HIS A 85 28.09 -7.74 -36.01
N GLU A 86 27.31 -6.69 -36.25
CA GLU A 86 26.28 -6.23 -35.32
C GLU A 86 25.17 -7.29 -35.13
N CYS A 87 24.70 -7.94 -36.20
CA CYS A 87 23.73 -9.04 -36.14
C CYS A 87 24.28 -10.26 -35.38
N ARG A 88 25.58 -10.54 -35.50
CA ARG A 88 26.27 -11.58 -34.71
C ARG A 88 26.20 -11.25 -33.22
N ASP A 89 26.47 -10.00 -32.84
CA ASP A 89 26.46 -9.57 -31.45
C ASP A 89 25.04 -9.57 -30.86
N ILE A 90 24.04 -9.11 -31.62
CA ILE A 90 22.62 -9.20 -31.25
C ILE A 90 22.23 -10.67 -31.00
N ARG A 91 22.59 -11.59 -31.91
CA ARG A 91 22.30 -13.02 -31.75
C ARG A 91 22.99 -13.61 -30.53
N ASN A 92 24.24 -13.25 -30.28
CA ASN A 92 24.97 -13.71 -29.08
C ASN A 92 24.30 -13.21 -27.79
N ARG A 93 23.96 -11.91 -27.71
CA ARG A 93 23.22 -11.34 -26.57
C ARG A 93 21.89 -12.07 -26.33
N TRP A 94 21.14 -12.32 -27.41
CA TRP A 94 19.89 -13.08 -27.37
C TRP A 94 20.08 -14.51 -26.87
N ALA A 95 21.08 -15.24 -27.39
CA ALA A 95 21.37 -16.63 -27.00
C ALA A 95 21.82 -16.74 -25.52
N HIS A 96 22.49 -15.72 -24.99
CA HIS A 96 22.88 -15.63 -23.58
C HIS A 96 21.77 -15.05 -22.67
N GLN A 97 20.53 -14.95 -23.15
CA GLN A 97 19.37 -14.44 -22.39
C GLN A 97 19.57 -13.04 -21.79
N HIS A 98 20.35 -12.17 -22.45
CA HIS A 98 20.47 -10.78 -22.00
C HIS A 98 19.15 -10.03 -22.22
N ALA A 99 18.81 -9.13 -21.31
CA ALA A 99 17.67 -8.25 -21.46
C ALA A 99 17.88 -7.27 -22.63
N PHE A 100 16.80 -7.02 -23.39
CA PHE A 100 16.76 -6.01 -24.45
C PHE A 100 15.82 -4.87 -24.03
N THR A 101 16.34 -3.65 -23.99
CA THR A 101 15.50 -2.45 -23.88
C THR A 101 14.70 -2.22 -25.17
N LEU A 102 13.70 -1.34 -25.16
CA LEU A 102 13.01 -0.93 -26.39
C LEU A 102 13.98 -0.33 -27.42
N ASP A 103 14.99 0.42 -26.96
CA ASP A 103 16.01 1.03 -27.83
C ASP A 103 16.96 -0.03 -28.40
N ASP A 104 17.39 -1.01 -27.60
CA ASP A 104 18.17 -2.16 -28.10
C ASP A 104 17.37 -2.97 -29.14
N THR A 105 16.06 -3.16 -28.89
CA THR A 105 15.17 -3.94 -29.77
C THR A 105 14.95 -3.22 -31.11
N TYR A 106 14.72 -1.91 -31.06
CA TYR A 106 14.63 -1.06 -32.24
C TYR A 106 15.92 -1.10 -33.07
N ARG A 107 17.08 -0.96 -32.40
CA ARG A 107 18.40 -1.03 -33.07
C ARG A 107 18.65 -2.39 -33.71
N ALA A 108 18.24 -3.47 -33.04
CA ALA A 108 18.33 -4.82 -33.59
C ALA A 108 17.49 -4.98 -34.86
N PHE A 109 16.25 -4.49 -34.86
CA PHE A 109 15.37 -4.52 -36.04
C PHE A 109 15.92 -3.68 -37.19
N ASP A 110 16.41 -2.47 -36.95
CA ASP A 110 17.00 -1.62 -38.00
C ASP A 110 18.21 -2.31 -38.66
N SER A 111 19.09 -2.92 -37.85
CA SER A 111 20.28 -3.61 -38.36
C SER A 111 19.93 -4.84 -39.20
N ILE A 112 18.99 -5.65 -38.72
CA ILE A 112 18.49 -6.84 -39.42
C ILE A 112 17.79 -6.47 -40.73
N GLN A 113 16.94 -5.43 -40.71
CA GLN A 113 16.23 -4.98 -41.90
C GLN A 113 17.18 -4.50 -43.00
N ARG A 114 18.16 -3.67 -42.66
CA ARG A 114 19.16 -3.16 -43.61
C ARG A 114 19.97 -4.29 -44.24
N LEU A 115 20.32 -5.29 -43.43
CA LEU A 115 21.03 -6.47 -43.92
C LEU A 115 20.14 -7.29 -44.87
N LEU A 116 18.87 -7.52 -44.51
CA LEU A 116 17.90 -8.23 -45.35
C LEU A 116 17.65 -7.53 -46.69
N LEU A 117 17.57 -6.20 -46.70
CA LEU A 117 17.48 -5.43 -47.95
C LEU A 117 18.71 -5.63 -48.83
N SER A 118 19.90 -5.64 -48.23
CA SER A 118 21.17 -5.76 -48.96
C SER A 118 21.38 -7.13 -49.57
N VAL A 119 20.80 -8.19 -48.99
CA VAL A 119 20.83 -9.55 -49.56
C VAL A 119 19.67 -9.87 -50.50
N GLY A 120 18.79 -8.90 -50.76
CA GLY A 120 17.65 -9.07 -51.67
C GLY A 120 16.48 -9.86 -51.07
N ALA A 121 16.23 -9.72 -49.77
CA ALA A 121 15.11 -10.34 -49.04
C ALA A 121 14.05 -9.30 -48.62
N PRO A 122 13.32 -8.67 -49.56
CA PRO A 122 12.43 -7.54 -49.27
C PRO A 122 11.19 -7.92 -48.46
N GLU A 123 10.71 -9.17 -48.58
CA GLU A 123 9.54 -9.64 -47.84
C GLU A 123 9.82 -9.73 -46.33
N GLN A 124 10.95 -10.35 -45.97
CA GLN A 124 11.40 -10.43 -44.58
C GLN A 124 11.77 -9.05 -44.05
N ALA A 125 12.38 -8.18 -44.87
CA ALA A 125 12.68 -6.80 -44.49
C ALA A 125 11.40 -5.98 -44.21
N ALA A 126 10.33 -6.17 -44.99
CA ALA A 126 9.05 -5.50 -44.76
C ALA A 126 8.35 -5.97 -43.47
N GLU A 127 8.46 -7.25 -43.14
CA GLU A 127 7.99 -7.79 -41.87
C GLU A 127 8.74 -7.18 -40.67
N ILE A 128 10.07 -7.09 -40.76
CA ILE A 128 10.87 -6.43 -39.71
C ILE A 128 10.51 -4.94 -39.60
N ASP A 129 10.23 -4.25 -40.70
CA ASP A 129 9.80 -2.85 -40.66
C ASP A 129 8.48 -2.67 -39.89
N ARG A 130 7.50 -3.56 -40.13
CA ARG A 130 6.23 -3.56 -39.38
C ARG A 130 6.46 -3.73 -37.88
N GLN A 131 7.30 -4.69 -37.49
CA GLN A 131 7.64 -4.90 -36.09
C GLN A 131 8.40 -3.72 -35.48
N LYS A 132 9.25 -3.05 -36.27
CA LYS A 132 9.97 -1.83 -35.88
C LYS A 132 9.03 -0.64 -35.63
N GLN A 133 8.01 -0.45 -36.47
CA GLN A 133 6.99 0.60 -36.26
C GLN A 133 6.16 0.33 -35.00
N GLU A 134 5.83 -0.93 -34.70
CA GLU A 134 5.14 -1.31 -33.48
C GLU A 134 5.95 -0.96 -32.22
N VAL A 135 7.25 -1.27 -32.21
CA VAL A 135 8.17 -0.92 -31.10
C VAL A 135 8.25 0.59 -30.90
N LEU A 136 8.29 1.39 -31.98
CA LEU A 136 8.24 2.85 -31.88
C LEU A 136 6.94 3.34 -31.26
N ARG A 137 5.80 2.78 -31.65
CA ARG A 137 4.50 3.15 -31.07
C ARG A 137 4.46 2.89 -29.57
N ILE A 138 4.93 1.71 -29.13
CA ILE A 138 5.03 1.35 -27.71
C ILE A 138 5.94 2.34 -26.96
N ARG A 139 7.09 2.70 -27.55
CA ARG A 139 8.02 3.69 -26.96
C ARG A 139 7.37 5.06 -26.79
N PHE A 140 6.63 5.55 -27.80
CA PHE A 140 5.92 6.82 -27.70
C PHE A 140 4.79 6.77 -26.67
N GLU A 141 4.03 5.68 -26.61
CA GLU A 141 3.01 5.48 -25.57
C GLU A 141 3.63 5.46 -24.16
N GLU A 142 4.79 4.83 -23.96
CA GLU A 142 5.54 4.87 -22.69
C GLU A 142 6.08 6.27 -22.36
N GLN A 143 6.61 7.00 -23.34
CA GLN A 143 7.08 8.37 -23.15
C GLN A 143 5.93 9.32 -22.79
N VAL A 144 4.79 9.21 -23.47
CA VAL A 144 3.58 9.98 -23.15
C VAL A 144 3.08 9.63 -21.75
N LYS A 145 3.02 8.33 -21.37
CA LYS A 145 2.69 7.92 -20.00
C LYS A 145 3.68 8.46 -18.97
N ARG A 146 4.97 8.54 -19.30
CA ARG A 146 6.02 9.06 -18.41
C ARG A 146 5.92 10.58 -18.23
N GLU A 147 5.67 11.33 -19.28
CA GLU A 147 5.43 12.77 -19.23
C GLU A 147 4.09 13.12 -18.56
N GLN A 148 3.03 12.37 -18.84
CA GLN A 148 1.76 12.48 -18.10
C GLN A 148 1.94 12.16 -16.62
N ARG A 149 2.73 11.14 -16.26
CA ARG A 149 3.10 10.86 -14.87
C ARG A 149 3.84 12.04 -14.24
N LYS A 150 4.81 12.67 -14.90
CA LYS A 150 5.54 13.84 -14.35
C LYS A 150 4.64 15.04 -14.04
N VAL A 151 3.69 15.36 -14.93
CA VAL A 151 2.74 16.48 -14.72
C VAL A 151 1.73 16.17 -13.60
N THR A 152 1.53 14.90 -13.28
CA THR A 152 0.53 14.42 -12.32
C THR A 152 1.12 14.04 -10.95
N THR A 153 2.43 13.77 -10.90
CA THR A 153 3.22 13.43 -9.71
C THR A 153 3.90 14.64 -9.06
N ALA A 154 3.50 15.87 -9.45
CA ALA A 154 3.98 17.08 -8.79
C ALA A 154 3.77 16.96 -7.26
N PRO A 155 4.80 17.30 -6.45
CA PRO A 155 4.68 17.28 -4.99
C PRO A 155 3.50 18.18 -4.57
N LEU A 156 2.89 17.88 -3.42
CA LEU A 156 1.89 18.78 -2.85
C LEU A 156 2.49 20.19 -2.78
N ASN A 157 1.76 21.18 -3.26
CA ASN A 157 2.20 22.57 -3.17
C ASN A 157 2.12 23.01 -1.71
N ALA A 158 3.14 22.67 -0.92
CA ALA A 158 3.35 23.17 0.42
C ALA A 158 4.34 24.33 0.29
N THR A 159 3.84 25.56 0.43
CA THR A 159 4.74 26.70 0.68
C THR A 159 4.83 26.81 2.20
N PRO A 160 5.92 26.35 2.84
CA PRO A 160 6.03 26.46 4.29
C PRO A 160 5.88 27.93 4.71
N ALA A 161 5.27 28.16 5.88
CA ALA A 161 5.19 29.50 6.44
C ALA A 161 6.57 30.17 6.42
N VAL A 162 6.60 31.47 6.07
CA VAL A 162 7.84 32.23 5.90
C VAL A 162 8.72 32.08 7.15
N GLY A 163 9.95 31.59 6.96
CA GLY A 163 10.93 31.41 8.03
C GLY A 163 11.00 30.00 8.65
N LEU A 164 10.10 29.08 8.31
CA LEU A 164 10.17 27.68 8.74
C LEU A 164 10.84 26.79 7.70
N LYS A 165 11.64 25.82 8.14
CA LYS A 165 12.29 24.85 7.25
C LYS A 165 11.42 23.59 7.05
N PRO A 166 11.36 23.04 5.82
CA PRO A 166 10.83 21.72 5.57
C PRO A 166 11.52 20.63 6.40
N TRP A 167 10.82 19.53 6.65
CA TRP A 167 11.39 18.43 7.44
C TRP A 167 12.68 17.86 6.86
N ARG A 168 12.77 17.79 5.53
CA ARG A 168 13.94 17.26 4.81
C ARG A 168 15.22 18.06 5.01
N ASP A 169 15.10 19.33 5.37
CA ASP A 169 16.23 20.23 5.62
C ASP A 169 16.69 20.16 7.09
N ILE A 170 15.96 19.45 7.96
CA ILE A 170 16.23 19.30 9.39
C ILE A 170 16.64 17.86 9.74
N VAL A 171 15.99 16.85 9.15
CA VAL A 171 16.24 15.43 9.43
C VAL A 171 16.47 14.67 8.13
N THR A 172 17.49 13.80 8.13
CA THR A 172 17.85 12.99 6.98
C THR A 172 17.42 11.53 7.19
N PRO A 173 16.72 10.89 6.23
CA PRO A 173 16.45 9.46 6.30
C PRO A 173 17.74 8.63 6.26
N HIS A 174 17.71 7.39 6.78
CA HIS A 174 18.85 6.49 6.63
C HIS A 174 19.11 6.17 5.13
N PRO A 175 20.36 5.88 4.71
CA PRO A 175 20.70 5.72 3.29
C PRO A 175 20.00 4.55 2.57
N ASP A 176 19.59 3.53 3.32
CA ASP A 176 18.77 2.39 2.87
C ASP A 176 17.32 2.82 2.55
N VAL A 177 16.71 3.65 3.40
CA VAL A 177 15.38 4.25 3.20
C VAL A 177 15.43 5.29 2.08
N ALA A 178 16.38 6.22 2.14
CA ALA A 178 16.52 7.29 1.14
C ALA A 178 16.72 6.73 -0.28
N GLY A 179 17.52 5.66 -0.40
CA GLY A 179 17.83 5.00 -1.67
C GLY A 179 16.82 3.93 -2.12
N GLY A 180 15.71 3.73 -1.40
CA GLY A 180 14.67 2.76 -1.77
C GLY A 180 15.11 1.29 -1.70
N ARG A 181 16.22 1.00 -0.99
CA ARG A 181 16.83 -0.33 -0.89
C ARG A 181 16.37 -1.14 0.33
N TYR A 182 15.39 -0.63 1.07
CA TYR A 182 14.88 -1.28 2.27
C TYR A 182 14.18 -2.60 1.91
N GLN A 183 14.74 -3.73 2.34
CA GLN A 183 14.16 -5.04 2.09
C GLN A 183 13.27 -5.51 3.23
N GLN A 184 12.26 -6.31 2.91
CA GLN A 184 11.34 -6.86 3.91
C GLN A 184 12.06 -7.68 4.99
N ALA A 185 13.22 -8.27 4.67
CA ALA A 185 14.07 -9.02 5.59
C ALA A 185 14.90 -8.12 6.52
N GLU A 186 15.24 -6.89 6.13
CA GLU A 186 16.05 -5.97 6.95
C GLU A 186 15.27 -5.46 8.18
N PHE A 187 13.93 -5.48 8.15
CA PHE A 187 13.12 -5.16 9.35
C PHE A 187 12.77 -6.38 10.21
N ALA A 188 13.29 -7.56 9.87
CA ALA A 188 13.09 -8.78 10.65
C ALA A 188 14.36 -9.12 11.42
N ALA A 189 14.32 -8.95 12.74
CA ALA A 189 15.34 -9.46 13.63
C ALA A 189 15.38 -11.00 13.56
N ASP A 190 16.57 -11.58 13.42
CA ASP A 190 16.80 -13.03 13.45
C ASP A 190 17.97 -13.32 14.40
N LEU A 191 17.64 -13.81 15.60
CA LEU A 191 18.62 -14.13 16.63
C LEU A 191 19.59 -15.23 16.18
N GLY A 192 19.13 -16.18 15.38
CA GLY A 192 19.94 -17.29 14.87
C GLY A 192 21.00 -16.83 13.89
N GLN A 193 20.66 -15.90 12.97
CA GLN A 193 21.63 -15.29 12.07
C GLN A 193 22.69 -14.51 12.84
N VAL A 194 22.27 -13.64 13.77
CA VAL A 194 23.21 -12.84 14.57
C VAL A 194 24.14 -13.74 15.38
N HIS A 195 23.63 -14.79 16.01
CA HIS A 195 24.43 -15.76 16.75
C HIS A 195 25.50 -16.45 15.88
N ARG A 196 25.20 -16.73 14.60
CA ARG A 196 26.17 -17.30 13.65
C ARG A 196 27.12 -16.27 13.04
N GLY A 197 26.96 -14.98 13.35
CA GLY A 197 27.70 -13.91 12.68
C GLY A 197 27.24 -13.68 11.23
N GLU A 198 25.96 -13.96 10.94
CA GLU A 198 25.28 -13.71 9.67
C GLU A 198 24.29 -12.53 9.82
N GLY A 199 23.79 -12.01 8.70
CA GLY A 199 22.80 -10.90 8.69
C GLY A 199 23.41 -9.50 8.58
N SER A 200 22.56 -8.48 8.63
CA SER A 200 22.96 -7.07 8.44
C SER A 200 23.72 -6.51 9.64
N LEU A 201 24.60 -5.52 9.38
CA LEU A 201 25.44 -4.90 10.41
C LEU A 201 24.63 -4.24 11.52
N GLU A 202 23.45 -3.71 11.22
CA GLU A 202 22.56 -3.08 12.20
C GLU A 202 22.01 -4.02 13.28
N TYR A 203 21.97 -5.34 13.04
CA TYR A 203 21.64 -6.32 14.07
C TYR A 203 22.85 -7.07 14.61
N ARG A 204 23.95 -7.15 13.85
CA ARG A 204 25.16 -7.85 14.29
C ARG A 204 26.05 -7.02 15.20
N ASP A 205 26.21 -5.73 14.90
CA ASP A 205 27.06 -4.82 15.68
C ASP A 205 26.27 -4.27 16.88
N PRO A 206 26.74 -4.51 18.13
CA PRO A 206 26.02 -4.05 19.32
C PRO A 206 25.81 -2.53 19.36
N ARG A 207 26.78 -1.73 18.88
CA ARG A 207 26.68 -0.26 18.92
C ARG A 207 25.64 0.24 17.94
N GLN A 208 25.65 -0.25 16.70
CA GLN A 208 24.64 0.09 15.69
C GLN A 208 23.24 -0.37 16.09
N PHE A 209 23.12 -1.56 16.67
CA PHE A 209 21.86 -2.08 17.18
C PHE A 209 21.27 -1.14 18.23
N PHE A 210 22.00 -0.84 19.31
CA PHE A 210 21.50 0.04 20.38
C PHE A 210 21.29 1.50 19.91
N GLN A 211 22.05 1.98 18.93
CA GLN A 211 21.84 3.31 18.34
C GLN A 211 20.50 3.41 17.59
N ARG A 212 20.07 2.33 16.93
CA ARG A 212 18.79 2.25 16.21
C ARG A 212 17.63 1.77 17.09
N THR A 213 17.93 1.21 18.26
CA THR A 213 16.92 0.76 19.23
C THR A 213 16.46 1.91 20.12
N TYR A 214 15.15 2.04 20.29
CA TYR A 214 14.58 2.85 21.37
C TYR A 214 14.38 1.96 22.60
N LEU A 215 14.95 2.37 23.74
CA LEU A 215 14.78 1.65 25.00
C LEU A 215 13.40 1.99 25.58
N THR A 216 12.40 1.21 25.19
CA THR A 216 11.05 1.29 25.78
C THR A 216 11.09 0.98 27.27
N GLU A 217 10.07 1.38 28.02
CA GLU A 217 9.95 1.07 29.44
C GLU A 217 10.05 -0.45 29.66
N GLY A 218 9.32 -1.25 28.88
CA GLY A 218 9.37 -2.71 28.94
C GLY A 218 10.76 -3.29 28.65
N LEU A 219 11.47 -2.77 27.64
CA LEU A 219 12.83 -3.21 27.32
C LEU A 219 13.84 -2.75 28.39
N ARG A 220 13.68 -1.54 28.93
CA ARG A 220 14.52 -1.03 30.02
C ARG A 220 14.34 -1.87 31.28
N LEU A 221 13.11 -2.23 31.63
CA LEU A 221 12.82 -3.13 32.75
C LEU A 221 13.44 -4.52 32.54
N LEU A 222 13.32 -5.07 31.33
CA LEU A 222 13.94 -6.35 30.97
C LEU A 222 15.47 -6.33 31.12
N LEU A 223 16.11 -5.29 30.59
CA LEU A 223 17.56 -5.09 30.69
C LEU A 223 17.98 -4.90 32.15
N THR A 224 17.22 -4.10 32.92
CA THR A 224 17.46 -3.86 34.35
C THR A 224 17.36 -5.15 35.17
N GLY A 225 16.30 -5.93 34.97
CA GLY A 225 16.11 -7.22 35.65
C GLY A 225 17.19 -8.23 35.28
N THR A 226 17.60 -8.26 34.00
CA THR A 226 18.72 -9.10 33.54
C THR A 226 20.03 -8.72 34.21
N LEU A 227 20.34 -7.43 34.28
CA LEU A 227 21.53 -6.93 34.96
C LEU A 227 21.54 -7.35 36.43
N ARG A 228 20.43 -7.13 37.15
CA ARG A 228 20.29 -7.57 38.55
C ARG A 228 20.54 -9.06 38.70
N ARG A 229 19.93 -9.90 37.84
CA ARG A 229 20.08 -11.36 37.91
C ARG A 229 21.52 -11.80 37.68
N LEU A 230 22.20 -11.19 36.72
CA LEU A 230 23.56 -11.59 36.33
C LEU A 230 24.66 -11.05 37.26
N THR A 231 24.43 -9.94 37.97
CA THR A 231 25.42 -9.35 38.89
C THR A 231 25.12 -9.59 40.37
N SER A 232 23.89 -9.93 40.72
CA SER A 232 23.43 -10.12 42.10
C SER A 232 22.51 -11.34 42.22
N HIS A 233 21.97 -11.59 43.42
CA HIS A 233 20.95 -12.63 43.62
C HIS A 233 19.51 -12.12 43.41
N ASP A 234 19.33 -10.85 43.07
CA ASP A 234 18.03 -10.22 42.84
C ASP A 234 17.64 -10.28 41.34
N GLY A 235 16.36 -10.27 41.03
CA GLY A 235 15.82 -10.40 39.66
C GLY A 235 15.42 -11.82 39.26
N ASP A 236 14.56 -11.90 38.24
CA ASP A 236 13.87 -13.14 37.88
C ASP A 236 14.81 -14.13 37.17
N PRO A 237 14.77 -15.42 37.54
CA PRO A 237 15.61 -16.45 36.91
C PRO A 237 15.10 -16.88 35.53
N VAL A 238 13.81 -16.67 35.27
CA VAL A 238 13.12 -17.12 34.07
C VAL A 238 12.21 -15.99 33.59
N ILE A 239 12.33 -15.61 32.32
CA ILE A 239 11.53 -14.55 31.72
C ILE A 239 10.83 -15.11 30.46
N GLU A 240 9.51 -14.97 30.43
CA GLU A 240 8.72 -15.24 29.24
C GLU A 240 8.51 -13.94 28.46
N LEU A 241 8.95 -13.92 27.21
CA LEU A 241 8.63 -12.83 26.29
C LEU A 241 7.33 -13.15 25.56
N GLN A 242 6.24 -12.55 26.03
CA GLN A 242 4.97 -12.50 25.32
C GLN A 242 4.86 -11.19 24.54
N THR A 243 4.52 -11.25 23.26
CA THR A 243 4.17 -10.03 22.52
C THR A 243 2.75 -10.14 21.99
N ASN A 244 1.87 -9.26 22.44
CA ASN A 244 0.59 -9.00 21.78
C ASN A 244 0.79 -8.33 20.40
N PHE A 245 1.99 -7.80 20.14
CA PHE A 245 2.32 -7.01 18.95
C PHE A 245 3.56 -7.58 18.29
N GLY A 246 3.40 -8.16 17.09
CA GLY A 246 4.50 -8.78 16.34
C GLY A 246 5.74 -7.87 16.21
N GLY A 247 6.92 -8.48 16.39
CA GLY A 247 8.23 -7.85 16.15
C GLY A 247 9.09 -7.53 17.38
N GLY A 248 8.59 -7.74 18.62
CA GLY A 248 9.32 -7.37 19.84
C GLY A 248 10.17 -8.48 20.50
N LYS A 249 9.83 -9.77 20.33
CA LYS A 249 10.46 -10.90 21.07
C LYS A 249 11.92 -11.09 20.69
N THR A 250 12.17 -11.41 19.42
CA THR A 250 13.52 -11.61 18.88
C THR A 250 14.37 -10.33 19.01
N HIS A 251 13.77 -9.15 18.87
CA HIS A 251 14.49 -7.88 19.09
C HIS A 251 14.91 -7.69 20.55
N SER A 252 14.05 -8.00 21.52
CA SER A 252 14.39 -7.94 22.94
C SER A 252 15.45 -8.98 23.31
N MET A 253 15.36 -10.18 22.75
CA MET A 253 16.41 -11.21 22.90
C MET A 253 17.76 -10.76 22.31
N LEU A 254 17.75 -10.09 21.15
CA LEU A 254 18.97 -9.49 20.58
C LEU A 254 19.57 -8.42 21.49
N ALA A 255 18.74 -7.60 22.13
CA ALA A 255 19.22 -6.60 23.10
C ALA A 255 19.92 -7.29 24.29
N LEU A 256 19.36 -8.39 24.81
CA LEU A 256 19.99 -9.20 25.85
C LEU A 256 21.28 -9.89 25.38
N TYR A 257 21.25 -10.45 24.17
CA TYR A 257 22.40 -11.10 23.54
C TYR A 257 23.58 -10.14 23.41
N HIS A 258 23.31 -8.91 22.97
CA HIS A 258 24.33 -7.86 22.81
C HIS A 258 24.78 -7.26 24.14
N LEU A 259 23.87 -7.07 25.09
CA LEU A 259 24.21 -6.61 26.45
C LEU A 259 25.22 -7.56 27.13
N CYS A 260 25.05 -8.87 26.91
CA CYS A 260 25.93 -9.91 27.44
C CYS A 260 27.07 -10.28 26.47
N GLY A 261 27.34 -9.44 25.47
CA GLY A 261 28.40 -9.62 24.48
C GLY A 261 29.74 -9.06 24.94
N ASP A 262 30.67 -8.96 23.98
CA ASP A 262 32.04 -8.51 24.24
C ASP A 262 32.18 -6.98 24.36
N ILE A 263 31.17 -6.23 23.89
CA ILE A 263 31.17 -4.76 23.96
C ILE A 263 30.71 -4.33 25.36
N PRO A 264 31.47 -3.46 26.05
CA PRO A 264 31.08 -2.97 27.36
C PRO A 264 29.69 -2.30 27.33
N PRO A 265 28.78 -2.62 28.27
CA PRO A 265 27.45 -2.02 28.31
C PRO A 265 27.45 -0.49 28.32
N ALA A 266 28.48 0.16 28.88
CA ALA A 266 28.61 1.61 28.91
C ALA A 266 28.79 2.26 27.52
N GLU A 267 29.20 1.48 26.51
CA GLU A 267 29.32 1.95 25.13
C GLU A 267 28.02 1.76 24.31
N LEU A 268 27.03 1.11 24.90
CA LEU A 268 25.73 0.86 24.27
C LEU A 268 24.80 2.04 24.56
N ALA A 269 24.24 2.64 23.51
CA ALA A 269 23.41 3.85 23.65
C ALA A 269 22.22 3.61 24.60
N GLY A 270 22.07 4.50 25.59
CA GLY A 270 21.00 4.48 26.59
C GLY A 270 21.23 3.55 27.79
N MET A 271 22.27 2.70 27.77
CA MET A 271 22.61 1.83 28.90
C MET A 271 23.33 2.57 30.02
N ASP A 272 23.93 3.72 29.76
CA ASP A 272 24.60 4.56 30.74
C ASP A 272 23.67 5.01 31.89
N VAL A 273 22.40 5.27 31.58
CA VAL A 273 21.38 5.60 32.60
C VAL A 273 21.05 4.36 33.42
N VAL A 274 20.81 3.23 32.77
CA VAL A 274 20.45 1.96 33.43
C VAL A 274 21.56 1.47 34.36
N LEU A 275 22.82 1.55 33.92
CA LEU A 275 23.99 1.15 34.71
C LEU A 275 24.19 2.04 35.93
N ARG A 276 24.00 3.36 35.77
CA ARG A 276 24.07 4.33 36.88
C ARG A 276 23.00 4.06 37.92
N ASP A 277 21.75 3.84 37.51
CA ASP A 277 20.64 3.55 38.42
C ASP A 277 20.89 2.29 39.27
N LEU A 278 21.60 1.30 38.71
CA LEU A 278 21.95 0.05 39.38
C LEU A 278 23.31 0.06 40.09
N ASN A 279 24.08 1.15 40.00
CA ASN A 279 25.48 1.22 40.46
C ASN A 279 26.37 0.09 39.91
N ILE A 280 26.14 -0.34 38.66
CA ILE A 280 26.94 -1.38 37.99
C ILE A 280 27.98 -0.70 37.12
N THR A 281 29.26 -0.89 37.45
CA THR A 281 30.39 -0.32 36.68
C THR A 281 30.94 -1.30 35.65
N ARG A 282 30.86 -2.61 35.90
CA ARG A 282 31.30 -3.66 35.00
C ARG A 282 30.46 -4.90 35.14
N LEU A 283 30.14 -5.52 34.01
CA LEU A 283 29.47 -6.81 33.94
C LEU A 283 30.51 -7.95 33.96
N PRO A 284 30.30 -9.03 34.72
CA PRO A 284 31.15 -10.22 34.61
C PRO A 284 31.02 -10.82 33.20
N PRO A 285 31.99 -11.61 32.72
CA PRO A 285 31.84 -12.36 31.48
C PRO A 285 30.62 -13.29 31.57
N VAL A 286 29.65 -13.13 30.67
CA VAL A 286 28.42 -13.92 30.64
C VAL A 286 28.50 -14.93 29.51
N ARG A 287 28.34 -16.22 29.84
CA ARG A 287 28.22 -17.26 28.82
C ARG A 287 26.82 -17.22 28.21
N ARG A 288 26.72 -17.35 26.90
CA ARG A 288 25.45 -17.22 26.17
C ARG A 288 25.13 -18.52 25.43
N ALA A 289 23.91 -19.02 25.59
CA ALA A 289 23.35 -20.06 24.74
C ALA A 289 22.12 -19.53 24.00
N VAL A 290 22.01 -19.86 22.71
CA VAL A 290 20.96 -19.43 21.80
C VAL A 290 20.36 -20.66 21.13
N LEU A 291 19.10 -20.93 21.43
CA LEU A 291 18.30 -22.02 20.86
C LEU A 291 17.19 -21.40 20.01
N VAL A 292 17.20 -21.63 18.70
CA VAL A 292 16.19 -21.08 17.78
C VAL A 292 15.39 -22.23 17.20
N GLY A 293 14.12 -22.34 17.60
CA GLY A 293 13.28 -23.50 17.28
C GLY A 293 12.95 -23.66 15.81
N THR A 294 13.02 -22.58 15.01
CA THR A 294 12.88 -22.62 13.55
C THR A 294 14.15 -23.05 12.83
N ALA A 295 15.32 -22.92 13.46
CA ALA A 295 16.62 -23.30 12.89
C ALA A 295 17.00 -24.76 13.22
N LEU A 296 16.50 -25.28 14.33
CA LEU A 296 16.76 -26.64 14.81
C LEU A 296 15.71 -27.61 14.25
N SER A 297 16.18 -28.73 13.72
CA SER A 297 15.35 -29.81 13.19
C SER A 297 15.36 -30.97 14.18
N PRO A 298 14.19 -31.45 14.65
CA PRO A 298 14.12 -32.57 15.57
C PRO A 298 14.62 -33.90 14.98
N ALA A 299 14.72 -34.00 13.65
CA ALA A 299 15.15 -35.20 12.93
C ALA A 299 16.67 -35.26 12.70
N LYS A 300 17.39 -34.14 12.88
CA LYS A 300 18.79 -34.02 12.47
C LYS A 300 19.71 -34.14 13.68
N ARG A 301 20.83 -34.84 13.49
CA ARG A 301 21.98 -34.80 14.41
C ARG A 301 23.00 -33.78 13.91
N TYR A 302 23.44 -32.91 14.79
CA TYR A 302 24.34 -31.79 14.47
C TYR A 302 25.76 -32.12 14.93
N LYS A 303 26.65 -32.36 13.96
CA LYS A 303 28.08 -32.52 14.24
C LYS A 303 28.72 -31.14 14.44
N LYS A 304 29.31 -30.94 15.61
CA LYS A 304 30.00 -29.71 16.02
C LYS A 304 31.45 -29.70 15.54
N PRO A 305 32.10 -28.52 15.43
CA PRO A 305 33.50 -28.41 14.98
C PRO A 305 34.49 -29.22 15.82
N ASP A 306 34.17 -29.44 17.10
CA ASP A 306 34.99 -30.16 18.07
C ASP A 306 34.77 -31.69 18.07
N GLY A 307 33.93 -32.18 17.16
CA GLY A 307 33.64 -33.60 16.93
C GLY A 307 32.41 -34.14 17.65
N ILE A 308 31.80 -33.39 18.56
CA ILE A 308 30.60 -33.81 19.28
C ILE A 308 29.41 -33.84 18.34
N VAL A 309 28.54 -34.83 18.51
CA VAL A 309 27.27 -34.95 17.78
C VAL A 309 26.15 -34.69 18.76
N VAL A 310 25.43 -33.59 18.55
CA VAL A 310 24.29 -33.17 19.38
C VAL A 310 22.99 -33.53 18.70
N SER A 311 22.02 -34.07 19.44
CA SER A 311 20.73 -34.48 18.90
C SER A 311 19.54 -33.68 19.47
N THR A 312 19.69 -33.05 20.62
CA THR A 312 18.59 -32.50 21.43
C THR A 312 18.82 -31.03 21.83
N LEU A 313 17.76 -30.35 22.31
CA LEU A 313 17.88 -28.96 22.80
C LEU A 313 18.78 -28.85 24.03
N TRP A 314 18.77 -29.84 24.94
CA TRP A 314 19.63 -29.84 26.13
C TRP A 314 21.08 -30.16 25.80
N GLY A 315 21.34 -31.05 24.83
CA GLY A 315 22.68 -31.27 24.31
C GLY A 315 23.25 -30.02 23.65
N GLU A 316 22.41 -29.29 22.89
CA GLU A 316 22.79 -28.04 22.24
C GLU A 316 23.11 -26.95 23.27
N LEU A 317 22.25 -26.79 24.27
CA LEU A 317 22.44 -25.88 25.40
C LEU A 317 23.78 -26.13 26.11
N ALA A 318 24.03 -27.38 26.49
CA ALA A 318 25.22 -27.75 27.25
C ALA A 318 26.51 -27.55 26.44
N HIS A 319 26.47 -27.89 25.14
CA HIS A 319 27.59 -27.66 24.23
C HIS A 319 27.87 -26.17 24.02
N GLN A 320 26.85 -25.33 23.84
CA GLN A 320 27.06 -23.90 23.66
C GLN A 320 27.63 -23.22 24.92
N LEU A 321 27.22 -23.64 26.12
CA LEU A 321 27.69 -23.03 27.36
C LEU A 321 29.13 -23.43 27.72
N LEU A 322 29.49 -24.72 27.61
CA LEU A 322 30.78 -25.24 28.12
C LEU A 322 31.48 -26.23 27.16
N GLY A 323 31.06 -26.31 25.90
CA GLY A 323 31.64 -27.20 24.90
C GLY A 323 31.58 -28.67 25.31
N LYS A 324 32.71 -29.37 25.21
CA LYS A 324 32.83 -30.79 25.56
C LYS A 324 32.49 -31.09 27.02
N GLN A 325 32.90 -30.21 27.93
CA GLN A 325 32.67 -30.41 29.36
C GLN A 325 31.18 -30.32 29.70
N GLY A 326 30.47 -29.36 29.12
CA GLY A 326 29.02 -29.23 29.31
C GLY A 326 28.27 -30.41 28.72
N TYR A 327 28.59 -30.77 27.46
CA TYR A 327 27.94 -31.90 26.80
C TYR A 327 28.10 -33.21 27.59
N ALA A 328 29.26 -33.46 28.20
CA ALA A 328 29.50 -34.66 28.99
C ALA A 328 28.48 -34.85 30.14
N LEU A 329 27.96 -33.77 30.73
CA LEU A 329 26.96 -33.81 31.81
C LEU A 329 25.58 -34.28 31.34
N VAL A 330 25.30 -34.14 30.04
CA VAL A 330 24.00 -34.48 29.44
C VAL A 330 24.10 -35.51 28.32
N ALA A 331 25.28 -36.11 28.12
CA ALA A 331 25.58 -36.94 26.94
C ALA A 331 24.69 -38.19 26.86
N GLU A 332 24.47 -38.87 27.99
CA GLU A 332 23.59 -40.04 28.05
C GLU A 332 22.14 -39.67 27.70
N ALA A 333 21.67 -38.54 28.24
CA ALA A 333 20.34 -38.01 27.98
C ALA A 333 20.15 -37.54 26.53
N ASP A 334 21.15 -36.88 25.93
CA ASP A 334 21.14 -36.48 24.50
C ASP A 334 21.07 -37.69 23.57
N GLN A 335 21.86 -38.73 23.84
CA GLN A 335 21.86 -39.96 23.04
C GLN A 335 20.56 -40.73 23.15
N ALA A 336 19.96 -40.77 24.35
CA ALA A 336 18.71 -41.46 24.61
C ALA A 336 17.47 -40.64 24.21
N GLY A 337 17.60 -39.32 23.95
CA GLY A 337 16.47 -38.46 23.64
C GLY A 337 15.50 -38.27 24.82
N VAL A 338 16.01 -38.31 26.05
CA VAL A 338 15.23 -38.15 27.29
C VAL A 338 15.70 -36.94 28.09
N ASN A 339 14.84 -36.37 28.94
CA ASN A 339 15.18 -35.23 29.78
C ASN A 339 16.39 -35.56 30.71
N PRO A 340 17.44 -34.72 30.76
CA PRO A 340 18.60 -34.92 31.64
C PRO A 340 18.29 -34.76 33.15
N GLY A 341 17.14 -34.15 33.49
CA GLY A 341 16.75 -33.87 34.87
C GLY A 341 17.35 -32.56 35.39
N SER A 342 16.74 -32.01 36.46
CA SER A 342 17.11 -30.71 37.01
C SER A 342 18.50 -30.70 37.67
N ASP A 343 18.96 -31.81 38.26
CA ASP A 343 20.29 -31.88 38.90
C ASP A 343 21.44 -31.77 37.90
N ALA A 344 21.35 -32.44 36.75
CA ALA A 344 22.37 -32.35 35.70
C ALA A 344 22.42 -30.92 35.11
N LEU A 345 21.24 -30.30 34.90
CA LEU A 345 21.15 -28.91 34.45
C LEU A 345 21.64 -27.92 35.51
N ARG A 346 21.41 -28.19 36.80
CA ARG A 346 21.95 -27.40 37.90
C ARG A 346 23.48 -27.43 37.93
N GLN A 347 24.09 -28.61 37.81
CA GLN A 347 25.55 -28.75 37.71
C GLN A 347 26.11 -28.04 36.49
N LEU A 348 25.43 -28.14 35.34
CA LEU A 348 25.80 -27.42 34.13
C LEU A 348 25.80 -25.89 34.38
N PHE A 349 24.74 -25.36 35.00
CA PHE A 349 24.63 -23.94 35.30
C PHE A 349 25.60 -23.48 36.38
N ASP A 350 25.86 -24.27 37.43
CA ASP A 350 26.86 -23.94 38.47
C ASP A 350 28.25 -23.73 37.85
N LEU A 351 28.61 -24.52 36.83
CA LEU A 351 29.87 -24.37 36.10
C LEU A 351 29.84 -23.23 35.05
N ALA A 352 28.67 -22.96 34.48
CA ALA A 352 28.50 -21.98 33.41
C ALA A 352 28.20 -20.56 33.90
N ALA A 353 27.74 -20.37 35.13
CA ALA A 353 27.36 -19.07 35.67
C ALA A 353 28.55 -18.09 35.72
N PRO A 354 28.32 -16.78 35.49
CA PRO A 354 27.09 -16.17 35.01
C PRO A 354 26.72 -16.59 33.57
N CYS A 355 25.45 -16.92 33.32
CA CYS A 355 25.00 -17.34 31.99
C CYS A 355 23.59 -16.87 31.62
N LEU A 356 23.40 -16.68 30.31
CA LEU A 356 22.16 -16.28 29.66
C LEU A 356 21.77 -17.36 28.63
N VAL A 357 20.57 -17.89 28.76
CA VAL A 357 19.97 -18.83 27.81
C VAL A 357 18.81 -18.15 27.10
N LEU A 358 18.89 -18.02 25.78
CA LEU A 358 17.86 -17.44 24.93
C LEU A 358 17.21 -18.54 24.09
N ILE A 359 15.89 -18.70 24.18
CA ILE A 359 15.13 -19.71 23.46
C ILE A 359 14.06 -19.03 22.60
N ASP A 360 14.39 -18.81 21.32
CA ASP A 360 13.50 -18.18 20.35
C ASP A 360 12.63 -19.24 19.65
N GLU A 361 11.35 -18.94 19.45
CA GLU A 361 10.37 -19.81 18.78
C GLU A 361 10.33 -21.27 19.28
N TRP A 362 10.33 -21.49 20.61
CA TRP A 362 10.35 -22.83 21.21
C TRP A 362 9.17 -23.72 20.72
N ILE A 363 7.97 -23.14 20.61
CA ILE A 363 6.78 -23.85 20.12
C ILE A 363 6.97 -24.38 18.70
N ALA A 364 7.68 -23.64 17.83
CA ALA A 364 7.93 -24.07 16.47
C ALA A 364 8.76 -25.36 16.40
N PHE A 365 9.65 -25.58 17.37
CA PHE A 365 10.39 -26.83 17.50
C PHE A 365 9.51 -27.95 18.08
N VAL A 366 8.87 -27.71 19.23
CA VAL A 366 8.16 -28.74 19.98
C VAL A 366 6.95 -29.28 19.22
N ARG A 367 6.22 -28.43 18.47
CA ARG A 367 5.06 -28.87 17.69
C ARG A 367 5.40 -29.91 16.62
N GLN A 368 6.64 -29.94 16.13
CA GLN A 368 7.09 -30.95 15.15
C GLN A 368 7.22 -32.35 15.76
N LEU A 369 7.26 -32.46 17.09
CA LEU A 369 7.31 -33.72 17.83
C LEU A 369 5.91 -34.24 18.21
N TYR A 370 4.86 -33.44 18.01
CA TYR A 370 3.51 -33.82 18.41
C TYR A 370 2.98 -34.98 17.56
N GLY A 371 2.68 -36.11 18.20
CA GLY A 371 2.25 -37.33 17.52
C GLY A 371 3.35 -38.04 16.72
N VAL A 372 4.62 -37.63 16.85
CA VAL A 372 5.76 -38.21 16.12
C VAL A 372 6.72 -38.88 17.10
N ASN A 373 7.09 -40.13 16.82
CA ASN A 373 7.95 -40.94 17.68
C ASN A 373 9.27 -41.30 16.97
N GLY A 374 10.31 -41.61 17.75
CA GLY A 374 11.58 -42.15 17.24
C GLY A 374 12.54 -41.11 16.64
N LEU A 375 12.29 -39.81 16.84
CA LEU A 375 13.18 -38.75 16.39
C LEU A 375 14.37 -38.56 17.37
N PRO A 376 15.58 -38.21 16.88
CA PRO A 376 16.76 -38.00 17.72
C PRO A 376 16.60 -36.94 18.82
N ALA A 377 15.73 -35.94 18.62
CA ALA A 377 15.50 -34.86 19.59
C ALA A 377 14.61 -35.23 20.79
N GLY A 378 14.24 -36.51 20.92
CA GLY A 378 13.34 -37.00 21.96
C GLY A 378 11.86 -36.80 21.64
N SER A 379 11.01 -37.18 22.58
CA SER A 379 9.54 -37.07 22.44
C SER A 379 9.01 -35.67 22.78
N PHE A 380 7.75 -35.43 22.42
CA PHE A 380 7.00 -34.24 22.83
C PHE A 380 7.03 -34.05 24.36
N ASP A 381 6.70 -35.09 25.12
CA ASP A 381 6.68 -35.03 26.59
C ASP A 381 8.10 -34.87 27.19
N ALA A 382 9.14 -35.44 26.57
CA ALA A 382 10.51 -35.24 27.01
C ALA A 382 10.93 -33.77 26.91
N ASN A 383 10.55 -33.08 25.83
CA ASN A 383 10.83 -31.65 25.64
C ASN A 383 10.05 -30.76 26.62
N LEU A 384 8.81 -31.12 26.95
CA LEU A 384 8.03 -30.42 27.97
C LEU A 384 8.60 -30.61 29.38
N THR A 385 9.05 -31.83 29.70
CA THR A 385 9.71 -32.14 30.98
C THR A 385 11.07 -31.42 31.07
N PHE A 386 11.78 -31.31 29.96
CA PHE A 386 13.00 -30.51 29.87
C PHE A 386 12.73 -29.03 30.17
N ALA A 387 11.62 -28.44 29.68
CA ALA A 387 11.27 -27.07 30.02
C ALA A 387 11.10 -26.87 31.53
N GLN A 388 10.42 -27.79 32.22
CA GLN A 388 10.28 -27.76 33.68
C GLN A 388 11.65 -27.84 34.36
N SER A 389 12.45 -28.86 34.01
CA SER A 389 13.78 -29.07 34.61
C SER A 389 14.73 -27.89 34.38
N LEU A 390 14.65 -27.26 33.20
CA LEU A 390 15.42 -26.07 32.84
C LEU A 390 15.06 -24.87 33.73
N THR A 391 13.76 -24.60 33.89
CA THR A 391 13.30 -23.48 34.72
C THR A 391 13.61 -23.66 36.20
N GLU A 392 13.50 -24.89 36.72
CA GLU A 392 13.87 -25.23 38.10
C GLU A 392 15.37 -25.07 38.34
N ALA A 393 16.21 -25.57 37.43
CA ALA A 393 17.65 -25.43 37.51
C ALA A 393 18.09 -23.95 37.45
N ALA A 394 17.51 -23.16 36.55
CA ALA A 394 17.80 -21.73 36.43
C ALA A 394 17.42 -20.95 37.70
N ARG A 395 16.35 -21.36 38.40
CA ARG A 395 15.95 -20.78 39.69
C ARG A 395 16.94 -21.13 40.79
N ALA A 396 17.40 -22.38 40.84
CA ALA A 396 18.29 -22.88 41.88
C ALA A 396 19.71 -22.27 41.80
N VAL A 397 20.19 -21.97 40.59
CA VAL A 397 21.56 -21.47 40.37
C VAL A 397 21.59 -19.95 40.25
N PRO A 398 22.32 -19.23 41.13
CA PRO A 398 22.57 -17.80 40.99
C PRO A 398 23.16 -17.40 39.64
N HIS A 399 22.93 -16.16 39.21
CA HIS A 399 23.52 -15.61 37.99
C HIS A 399 23.20 -16.39 36.70
N THR A 400 22.13 -17.19 36.74
CA THR A 400 21.58 -17.90 35.59
C THR A 400 20.25 -17.27 35.19
N LEU A 401 20.11 -16.91 33.92
CA LEU A 401 18.89 -16.35 33.35
C LEU A 401 18.45 -17.16 32.12
N VAL A 402 17.20 -17.61 32.11
CA VAL A 402 16.55 -18.23 30.95
C VAL A 402 15.48 -17.29 30.41
N VAL A 403 15.54 -16.98 29.13
CA VAL A 403 14.54 -16.16 28.44
C VAL A 403 13.98 -16.95 27.27
N ALA A 404 12.66 -17.13 27.23
CA ALA A 404 11.98 -17.86 26.17
C ALA A 404 10.90 -17.01 25.51
N SER A 405 10.73 -17.14 24.19
CA SER A 405 9.64 -16.49 23.46
C SER A 405 8.52 -17.48 23.22
N LEU A 406 7.29 -17.13 23.64
CA LEU A 406 6.10 -17.91 23.34
C LEU A 406 5.15 -17.09 22.43
N PRO A 407 4.41 -17.75 21.52
CA PRO A 407 3.39 -17.09 20.70
C PRO A 407 2.20 -16.64 21.56
N ALA A 408 1.64 -15.47 21.23
CA ALA A 408 0.50 -14.90 21.95
C ALA A 408 -0.84 -15.12 21.23
N SER A 409 -0.84 -15.45 19.94
CA SER A 409 -2.04 -15.57 19.11
C SER A 409 -2.21 -16.95 18.49
N ASP A 410 -3.47 -17.37 18.31
CA ASP A 410 -3.83 -18.67 17.71
C ASP A 410 -3.28 -18.89 16.29
N ILE A 411 -3.00 -17.81 15.57
CA ILE A 411 -2.48 -17.84 14.19
C ILE A 411 -1.03 -18.35 14.17
N GLU A 412 -0.21 -17.97 15.15
CA GLU A 412 1.23 -18.35 15.23
C GLU A 412 1.44 -19.80 15.70
N ILE A 413 0.48 -20.33 16.45
CA ILE A 413 0.57 -21.60 17.15
C ILE A 413 0.67 -22.79 16.18
N GLY A 414 -0.06 -22.76 15.06
CA GLY A 414 0.03 -23.76 13.98
C GLY A 414 -0.53 -25.14 14.35
N GLY A 415 -1.86 -25.26 14.34
CA GLY A 415 -2.57 -26.54 14.53
C GLY A 415 -2.70 -27.00 15.97
N GLU A 416 -3.23 -28.21 16.16
CA GLU A 416 -3.54 -28.80 17.47
C GLU A 416 -2.30 -29.01 18.35
N GLY A 417 -1.22 -29.55 17.78
CA GLY A 417 0.03 -29.80 18.50
C GLY A 417 0.71 -28.52 19.02
N GLY A 418 0.56 -27.40 18.31
CA GLY A 418 1.01 -26.11 18.80
C GLY A 418 0.19 -25.63 20.01
N LYS A 419 -1.13 -25.82 20.00
CA LYS A 419 -2.03 -25.38 21.07
C LYS A 419 -1.73 -26.14 22.36
N GLU A 420 -1.54 -27.45 22.25
CA GLU A 420 -1.16 -28.29 23.38
C GLU A 420 0.23 -27.91 23.93
N ALA A 421 1.21 -27.69 23.05
CA ALA A 421 2.54 -27.25 23.46
C ALA A 421 2.50 -25.90 24.20
N LEU A 422 1.72 -24.93 23.68
CA LEU A 422 1.58 -23.62 24.31
C LEU A 422 0.94 -23.72 25.68
N ASN A 423 -0.17 -24.45 25.81
CA ASN A 423 -0.86 -24.62 27.09
C ASN A 423 0.06 -25.22 28.16
N ARG A 424 0.85 -26.24 27.81
CA ARG A 424 1.75 -26.89 28.77
C ARG A 424 2.99 -26.07 29.09
N LEU A 425 3.59 -25.40 28.11
CA LEU A 425 4.72 -24.50 28.34
C LEU A 425 4.27 -23.30 29.19
N ARG A 426 3.14 -22.67 28.87
CA ARG A 426 2.59 -21.58 29.69
C ARG A 426 2.39 -21.99 31.14
N ASN A 427 1.86 -23.17 31.43
CA ASN A 427 1.72 -23.64 32.82
C ASN A 427 3.07 -23.79 33.55
N THR A 428 4.15 -24.02 32.83
CA THR A 428 5.51 -24.13 33.39
C THR A 428 6.09 -22.75 33.69
N PHE A 429 5.90 -21.78 32.78
CA PHE A 429 6.41 -20.42 32.93
C PHE A 429 5.54 -19.54 33.86
N ALA A 430 4.21 -19.70 33.85
CA ALA A 430 3.24 -18.90 34.60
C ALA A 430 3.39 -18.97 36.13
N ARG A 431 4.08 -19.98 36.66
CA ARG A 431 4.34 -20.12 38.10
C ARG A 431 5.51 -19.25 38.59
N LEU A 432 6.18 -18.52 37.71
CA LEU A 432 7.50 -17.92 37.94
C LEU A 432 7.62 -16.44 37.51
N GLU A 433 6.52 -15.77 37.15
CA GLU A 433 6.52 -14.58 36.27
C GLU A 433 6.83 -13.22 36.91
N SER A 434 7.58 -12.41 36.15
CA SER A 434 7.30 -10.98 35.96
C SER A 434 6.80 -10.73 34.52
N SER A 435 5.69 -9.99 34.40
CA SER A 435 5.08 -9.68 33.09
C SER A 435 5.93 -8.65 32.35
N TRP A 436 6.57 -9.06 31.24
CA TRP A 436 7.15 -8.14 30.27
C TRP A 436 6.04 -7.35 29.57
N ARG A 437 6.16 -6.01 29.54
CA ARG A 437 5.17 -5.13 28.91
C ARG A 437 5.57 -4.79 27.47
N PRO A 438 4.66 -4.93 26.49
CA PRO A 438 4.87 -4.42 25.16
C PRO A 438 5.00 -2.89 25.13
N ALA A 439 5.63 -2.36 24.09
CA ALA A 439 5.75 -0.92 23.86
C ALA A 439 4.37 -0.27 23.71
N SER A 440 4.19 0.92 24.28
CA SER A 440 3.02 1.76 24.08
C SER A 440 2.99 2.37 22.67
N ALA A 441 1.83 2.92 22.27
CA ALA A 441 1.70 3.60 20.97
C ALA A 441 2.67 4.80 20.85
N GLU A 442 2.86 5.56 21.94
CA GLU A 442 3.77 6.71 21.97
C GLU A 442 5.24 6.29 21.79
N GLU A 443 5.64 5.18 22.41
CA GLU A 443 6.96 4.60 22.21
C GLU A 443 7.14 4.04 20.79
N GLY A 444 6.04 3.60 20.17
CA GLY A 444 5.99 3.21 18.76
C GLY A 444 6.51 4.30 17.83
N TYR A 445 6.26 5.57 18.13
CA TYR A 445 6.72 6.70 17.31
C TYR A 445 8.25 6.80 17.30
N GLU A 446 8.86 6.71 18.48
CA GLU A 446 10.32 6.76 18.63
C GLU A 446 11.01 5.57 17.98
N ILE A 447 10.40 4.38 18.08
CA ILE A 447 10.90 3.17 17.39
C ILE A 447 10.94 3.42 15.88
N VAL A 448 9.83 3.88 15.30
CA VAL A 448 9.74 4.12 13.86
C VAL A 448 10.69 5.24 13.42
N ARG A 449 10.74 6.34 14.18
CA ARG A 449 11.63 7.48 13.91
C ARG A 449 13.09 7.06 13.86
N ARG A 450 13.60 6.36 14.89
CA ARG A 450 15.01 5.92 14.95
C ARG A 450 15.39 4.93 13.87
N ARG A 451 14.43 4.09 13.45
CA ARG A 451 14.62 3.11 12.38
C ARG A 451 14.64 3.73 10.99
N LEU A 452 13.91 4.82 10.77
CA LEU A 452 13.78 5.41 9.43
C LEU A 452 14.67 6.66 9.22
N PHE A 453 15.03 7.36 10.29
CA PHE A 453 15.82 8.59 10.23
C PHE A 453 17.12 8.52 11.03
N GLN A 454 18.12 9.25 10.54
CA GLN A 454 19.36 9.49 11.24
C GLN A 454 19.14 10.45 12.43
N PRO A 455 19.98 10.37 13.48
CA PRO A 455 20.03 11.41 14.50
C PRO A 455 20.32 12.78 13.88
N ILE A 456 19.73 13.84 14.44
CA ILE A 456 20.05 15.23 14.05
C ILE A 456 21.49 15.50 14.50
N GLY A 457 22.42 15.47 13.55
CA GLY A 457 23.85 15.61 13.83
C GLY A 457 24.30 17.04 14.11
N ASP A 458 23.59 18.04 13.59
CA ASP A 458 23.89 19.46 13.81
C ASP A 458 22.96 20.06 14.90
N PRO A 459 23.51 20.45 16.06
CA PRO A 459 22.72 21.08 17.11
C PRO A 459 21.97 22.36 16.68
N SER A 460 22.40 23.05 15.63
CA SER A 460 21.74 24.24 15.09
C SER A 460 20.34 23.97 14.50
N LEU A 461 20.04 22.70 14.22
CA LEU A 461 18.76 22.26 13.66
C LEU A 461 17.70 22.00 14.74
N PHE A 462 18.07 21.79 16.01
CA PHE A 462 17.08 21.61 17.09
C PHE A 462 16.17 22.82 17.27
N PRO A 463 16.66 24.08 17.32
CA PRO A 463 15.79 25.25 17.38
C PRO A 463 14.84 25.38 16.17
N GLN A 464 15.26 24.90 14.99
CA GLN A 464 14.43 24.95 13.78
C GLN A 464 13.30 23.93 13.84
N ARG A 465 13.59 22.71 14.33
CA ARG A 465 12.56 21.72 14.66
C ARG A 465 11.56 22.29 15.67
N ASP A 466 12.06 22.87 16.76
CA ASP A 466 11.23 23.39 17.85
C ASP A 466 10.35 24.57 17.37
N ALA A 467 10.86 25.39 16.44
CA ALA A 467 10.08 26.44 15.79
C ALA A 467 8.93 25.88 14.95
N VAL A 468 9.15 24.77 14.23
CA VAL A 468 8.08 24.08 13.48
C VAL A 468 7.02 23.55 14.44
N VAL A 469 7.41 22.84 15.51
CA VAL A 469 6.47 22.31 16.49
C VAL A 469 5.66 23.44 17.15
N ARG A 470 6.32 24.53 17.55
CA ARG A 470 5.65 25.69 18.12
C ARG A 470 4.63 26.29 17.16
N ALA A 471 4.97 26.41 15.87
CA ALA A 471 4.04 26.94 14.87
C ALA A 471 2.78 26.06 14.70
N TYR A 472 2.90 24.73 14.82
CA TYR A 472 1.73 23.84 14.87
C TYR A 472 0.90 24.02 16.14
N MET A 473 1.56 24.11 17.31
CA MET A 473 0.85 24.36 18.57
C MET A 473 0.10 25.71 18.55
N ASP A 474 0.70 26.75 17.97
CA ASP A 474 0.08 28.06 17.82
C ASP A 474 -1.11 28.00 16.85
N LEU A 475 -1.00 27.26 15.74
CA LEU A 475 -2.11 27.01 14.80
C LEU A 475 -3.31 26.37 15.52
N TYR A 476 -3.08 25.34 16.33
CA TYR A 476 -4.15 24.65 17.05
C TYR A 476 -4.77 25.51 18.15
N ARG A 477 -3.96 26.24 18.92
CA ARG A 477 -4.43 27.13 19.98
C ARG A 477 -5.23 28.31 19.41
N ALA A 478 -4.85 28.84 18.26
CA ALA A 478 -5.55 29.94 17.59
C ALA A 478 -6.91 29.54 16.99
N ASN A 479 -7.14 28.25 16.72
CA ASN A 479 -8.34 27.75 16.04
C ASN A 479 -9.06 26.64 16.84
N PRO A 480 -9.52 26.92 18.08
CA PRO A 480 -10.00 25.90 19.01
C PRO A 480 -11.27 25.15 18.57
N GLY A 481 -12.07 25.72 17.67
CA GLY A 481 -13.28 25.09 17.13
C GLY A 481 -13.03 24.15 15.94
N GLU A 482 -11.85 24.27 15.32
CA GLU A 482 -11.51 23.63 14.05
C GLU A 482 -10.69 22.35 14.22
N PHE A 483 -10.10 22.13 15.40
CA PHE A 483 -9.25 20.99 15.73
C PHE A 483 -9.73 20.26 16.99
N PRO A 484 -9.33 19.00 17.22
CA PRO A 484 -9.65 18.27 18.46
C PRO A 484 -9.14 19.00 19.70
N SER A 485 -9.75 18.78 20.87
CA SER A 485 -9.41 19.54 22.08
C SER A 485 -8.01 19.23 22.62
N GLU A 486 -7.62 17.95 22.57
CA GLU A 486 -6.36 17.41 23.09
C GLU A 486 -5.11 17.98 22.40
N VAL A 487 -5.20 18.43 21.15
CA VAL A 487 -4.02 18.91 20.41
C VAL A 487 -3.47 20.25 20.90
N ARG A 488 -4.17 20.89 21.84
CA ARG A 488 -3.76 22.16 22.47
C ARG A 488 -3.00 21.95 23.78
N GLU A 489 -2.99 20.72 24.30
CA GLU A 489 -2.38 20.36 25.57
C GLU A 489 -0.86 20.20 25.46
N ALA A 490 -0.16 20.34 26.59
CA ALA A 490 1.29 20.23 26.64
C ALA A 490 1.81 18.84 26.24
N ASP A 491 1.01 17.80 26.50
CA ASP A 491 1.39 16.42 26.14
C ASP A 491 1.40 16.22 24.62
N TYR A 492 0.52 16.90 23.86
CA TYR A 492 0.56 16.85 22.39
C TYR A 492 1.81 17.52 21.81
N GLU A 493 2.29 18.61 22.44
CA GLU A 493 3.56 19.26 22.07
C GLU A 493 4.75 18.29 22.25
N ARG A 494 4.76 17.52 23.35
CA ARG A 494 5.78 16.48 23.57
C ARG A 494 5.70 15.38 22.51
N ARG A 495 4.49 14.94 22.14
CA ARG A 495 4.27 13.96 21.06
C ARG A 495 4.76 14.47 19.70
N LEU A 496 4.55 15.74 19.38
CA LEU A 496 5.09 16.35 18.15
C LEU A 496 6.63 16.36 18.15
N LEU A 497 7.26 16.66 19.29
CA LEU A 497 8.73 16.66 19.41
C LEU A 497 9.33 15.26 19.26
N SER A 498 8.71 14.24 19.88
CA SER A 498 9.19 12.85 19.82
C SER A 498 8.93 12.20 18.45
N ALA A 499 7.80 12.50 17.81
CA ALA A 499 7.46 11.93 16.51
C ALA A 499 8.16 12.62 15.33
N TYR A 500 8.74 13.81 15.52
CA TYR A 500 9.35 14.60 14.44
C TYR A 500 10.37 13.79 13.61
N PRO A 501 10.27 13.76 12.26
CA PRO A 501 9.46 14.65 11.41
C PRO A 501 8.04 14.16 11.04
N ILE A 502 7.55 13.11 11.70
CA ILE A 502 6.24 12.52 11.43
C ILE A 502 5.20 13.16 12.35
N HIS A 503 4.04 13.50 11.80
CA HIS A 503 2.94 14.06 12.57
C HIS A 503 2.23 12.97 13.40
N PRO A 504 1.90 13.18 14.69
CA PRO A 504 1.26 12.18 15.54
C PRO A 504 -0.02 11.58 14.95
N GLU A 505 -0.86 12.41 14.30
CA GLU A 505 -2.07 11.96 13.62
C GLU A 505 -1.82 10.82 12.60
N LEU A 506 -0.69 10.84 11.87
CA LEU A 506 -0.35 9.76 10.93
C LEU A 506 -0.12 8.44 11.68
N PHE A 507 0.60 8.49 12.79
CA PHE A 507 0.81 7.30 13.60
C PHE A 507 -0.46 6.82 14.28
N ASP A 508 -1.32 7.72 14.74
CA ASP A 508 -2.59 7.34 15.36
C ASP A 508 -3.46 6.57 14.37
N ARG A 509 -3.56 7.02 13.11
CA ARG A 509 -4.24 6.23 12.07
C ARG A 509 -3.58 4.86 11.90
N LEU A 510 -2.27 4.80 11.79
CA LEU A 510 -1.54 3.57 11.49
C LEU A 510 -1.55 2.53 12.64
N PHE A 511 -1.44 2.95 13.89
CA PHE A 511 -1.42 2.03 15.03
C PHE A 511 -2.81 1.69 15.54
N ASN A 512 -3.73 2.67 15.57
CA ASN A 512 -5.07 2.47 16.15
C ASN A 512 -6.07 1.93 15.12
N ASP A 513 -6.02 2.41 13.87
CA ASP A 513 -6.99 1.99 12.84
C ASP A 513 -6.43 0.88 11.96
N TRP A 514 -5.26 1.07 11.35
CA TRP A 514 -4.65 0.02 10.51
C TRP A 514 -4.18 -1.16 11.34
N GLY A 515 -3.78 -0.92 12.59
CA GLY A 515 -3.37 -1.96 13.51
C GLY A 515 -4.46 -2.97 13.86
N THR A 516 -5.74 -2.65 13.67
CA THR A 516 -6.84 -3.61 13.93
C THR A 516 -7.04 -4.61 12.80
N LEU A 517 -6.37 -4.45 11.66
CA LEU A 517 -6.48 -5.39 10.54
C LEU A 517 -5.64 -6.65 10.84
N ASP A 518 -6.25 -7.84 10.81
CA ASP A 518 -5.59 -9.11 11.15
C ASP A 518 -4.33 -9.40 10.31
N LYS A 519 -4.36 -9.00 9.03
CA LYS A 519 -3.24 -9.17 8.09
C LYS A 519 -2.14 -8.13 8.29
N PHE A 520 -2.42 -7.03 9.00
CA PHE A 520 -1.49 -5.92 9.18
C PHE A 520 -0.56 -6.19 10.36
N GLN A 521 0.69 -6.52 10.04
CA GLN A 521 1.74 -6.72 11.04
C GLN A 521 2.13 -5.37 11.67
N ARG A 522 1.37 -4.87 12.66
CA ARG A 522 1.41 -3.48 13.18
C ARG A 522 2.77 -2.77 13.06
N THR A 523 3.83 -3.26 13.69
CA THR A 523 5.15 -2.59 13.66
C THR A 523 5.87 -2.72 12.31
N ARG A 524 5.93 -3.94 11.74
CA ARG A 524 6.65 -4.21 10.47
C ARG A 524 5.94 -3.64 9.26
N GLY A 525 4.62 -3.70 9.25
CA GLY A 525 3.74 -3.09 8.24
C GLY A 525 3.90 -1.58 8.23
N VAL A 526 3.90 -0.94 9.41
CA VAL A 526 4.15 0.50 9.53
C VAL A 526 5.55 0.88 9.04
N LEU A 527 6.60 0.18 9.48
CA LEU A 527 7.97 0.46 9.03
C LEU A 527 8.10 0.35 7.51
N ARG A 528 7.51 -0.67 6.90
CA ARG A 528 7.58 -0.89 5.45
C ARG A 528 6.82 0.17 4.66
N LEU A 529 5.59 0.48 5.08
CA LEU A 529 4.79 1.54 4.47
C LEU A 529 5.50 2.90 4.61
N MET A 530 5.97 3.23 5.82
CA MET A 530 6.63 4.50 6.08
C MET A 530 7.97 4.62 5.36
N ALA A 531 8.74 3.55 5.21
CA ALA A 531 9.94 3.55 4.39
C ALA A 531 9.62 3.88 2.91
N ALA A 532 8.55 3.30 2.36
CA ALA A 532 8.07 3.62 1.01
C ALA A 532 7.61 5.07 0.86
N VAL A 533 6.83 5.56 1.84
CA VAL A 533 6.35 6.94 1.88
C VAL A 533 7.53 7.91 1.94
N ILE A 534 8.46 7.70 2.87
CA ILE A 534 9.62 8.59 3.07
C ILE A 534 10.52 8.56 1.86
N HIS A 535 10.82 7.39 1.28
CA HIS A 535 11.59 7.28 0.05
C HIS A 535 10.96 8.11 -1.07
N THR A 536 9.65 7.93 -1.30
CA THR A 536 8.92 8.65 -2.34
C THR A 536 8.92 10.17 -2.11
N LEU A 537 8.70 10.61 -0.86
CA LEU A 537 8.77 12.03 -0.49
C LEU A 537 10.20 12.59 -0.57
N TRP A 538 11.21 11.75 -0.34
CA TRP A 538 12.62 12.08 -0.46
C TRP A 538 12.99 12.31 -1.94
N GLU A 539 12.58 11.42 -2.82
CA GLU A 539 12.79 11.57 -4.27
C GLU A 539 12.03 12.78 -4.85
N ARG A 540 10.78 12.99 -4.42
CA ARG A 540 9.92 14.08 -4.91
C ARG A 540 10.28 15.47 -4.37
N GLN A 541 11.34 15.61 -3.57
CA GLN A 541 11.76 16.90 -2.99
C GLN A 541 10.64 17.61 -2.19
N ASP A 542 9.78 16.85 -1.51
CA ASP A 542 8.69 17.37 -0.64
C ASP A 542 9.13 18.51 0.31
N ARG A 543 8.39 19.62 0.29
CA ARG A 543 8.71 20.82 1.08
C ARG A 543 7.80 21.01 2.29
N SER A 544 7.02 20.00 2.65
CA SER A 544 6.15 20.03 3.83
C SER A 544 6.95 20.18 5.13
N LEU A 545 6.32 20.75 6.16
CA LEU A 545 6.93 20.95 7.48
C LEU A 545 7.02 19.64 8.27
N LEU A 546 6.03 18.76 8.11
CA LEU A 546 5.94 17.43 8.70
C LEU A 546 5.39 16.44 7.67
N ILE A 547 5.65 15.16 7.91
CA ILE A 547 5.00 14.06 7.19
C ILE A 547 3.65 13.79 7.86
N MET A 548 2.57 14.19 7.20
CA MET A 548 1.19 14.11 7.69
C MET A 548 0.41 13.02 6.94
N PRO A 549 -0.81 12.63 7.41
CA PRO A 549 -1.71 11.78 6.61
C PRO A 549 -1.89 12.27 5.17
N ALA A 550 -2.07 13.58 4.99
CA ALA A 550 -2.16 14.20 3.68
C ALA A 550 -0.90 14.04 2.81
N SER A 551 0.28 13.93 3.42
CA SER A 551 1.56 13.84 2.71
C SER A 551 1.76 12.49 2.03
N VAL A 552 1.09 11.44 2.50
CA VAL A 552 1.23 10.07 1.97
C VAL A 552 0.94 10.05 0.46
N PRO A 553 1.91 9.69 -0.41
CA PRO A 553 1.74 9.71 -1.86
C PRO A 553 1.01 8.46 -2.33
N VAL A 554 -0.32 8.42 -2.13
CA VAL A 554 -1.19 7.27 -2.47
C VAL A 554 -1.19 6.99 -3.99
N ASP A 555 -0.84 7.98 -4.80
CA ASP A 555 -0.62 7.89 -6.25
C ASP A 555 0.61 7.04 -6.64
N ASP A 556 1.57 6.84 -5.73
CA ASP A 556 2.76 6.05 -6.00
C ASP A 556 2.45 4.55 -5.97
N GLY A 557 2.96 3.80 -6.95
CA GLY A 557 2.65 2.36 -7.09
C GLY A 557 3.14 1.51 -5.92
N THR A 558 4.31 1.83 -5.35
CA THR A 558 4.84 1.10 -4.20
C THR A 558 4.02 1.40 -2.95
N VAL A 559 3.73 2.67 -2.69
CA VAL A 559 2.92 3.09 -1.53
C VAL A 559 1.49 2.55 -1.65
N ASN A 560 0.90 2.60 -2.84
CA ASN A 560 -0.43 2.06 -3.11
C ASN A 560 -0.49 0.56 -2.83
N PHE A 561 0.48 -0.21 -3.32
CA PHE A 561 0.58 -1.65 -3.04
C PHE A 561 0.68 -1.94 -1.54
N GLU A 562 1.48 -1.14 -0.82
CA GLU A 562 1.68 -1.25 0.62
C GLU A 562 0.40 -0.97 1.43
N LEU A 563 -0.43 -0.03 0.98
CA LEU A 563 -1.72 0.28 1.59
C LEU A 563 -2.78 -0.78 1.25
N THR A 564 -2.88 -1.19 -0.01
CA THR A 564 -4.00 -2.01 -0.49
C THR A 564 -3.89 -3.50 -0.16
N ARG A 565 -2.67 -4.05 -0.04
CA ARG A 565 -2.44 -5.49 0.24
C ARG A 565 -3.03 -6.03 1.54
N TYR A 566 -3.40 -5.14 2.47
CA TYR A 566 -3.95 -5.50 3.77
C TYR A 566 -5.48 -5.38 3.82
N LEU A 567 -6.08 -4.75 2.81
CA LEU A 567 -7.50 -4.52 2.70
C LEU A 567 -8.13 -5.66 1.89
N ASP A 568 -9.30 -6.14 2.31
CA ASP A 568 -9.97 -7.27 1.65
C ASP A 568 -10.63 -6.88 0.32
N ASP A 569 -11.02 -5.61 0.18
CA ASP A 569 -11.80 -5.10 -0.96
C ASP A 569 -10.91 -4.41 -2.04
N PRO A 570 -11.37 -4.33 -3.30
CA PRO A 570 -10.60 -3.67 -4.37
C PRO A 570 -10.63 -2.14 -4.22
N TRP A 571 -9.60 -1.58 -3.58
CA TRP A 571 -9.48 -0.14 -3.33
C TRP A 571 -8.87 0.66 -4.49
N VAL A 572 -8.17 0.00 -5.42
CA VAL A 572 -7.49 0.69 -6.54
C VAL A 572 -8.44 1.58 -7.36
N PRO A 573 -9.66 1.15 -7.76
CA PRO A 573 -10.58 2.00 -8.51
C PRO A 573 -11.05 3.23 -7.71
N VAL A 574 -11.23 3.07 -6.40
CA VAL A 574 -11.62 4.18 -5.51
C VAL A 574 -10.48 5.19 -5.44
N ILE A 575 -9.25 4.71 -5.26
CA ILE A 575 -8.06 5.56 -5.20
C ILE A 575 -7.89 6.33 -6.51
N GLU A 576 -7.98 5.65 -7.65
CA GLU A 576 -7.80 6.24 -8.96
C GLU A 576 -8.84 7.33 -9.26
N LYS A 577 -10.08 7.13 -8.83
CA LYS A 577 -11.20 8.04 -9.15
C LYS A 577 -11.36 9.18 -8.15
N ASP A 578 -11.36 8.88 -6.85
CA ASP A 578 -11.82 9.82 -5.82
C ASP A 578 -10.77 10.20 -4.77
N VAL A 579 -9.58 9.57 -4.76
CA VAL A 579 -8.53 9.87 -3.77
C VAL A 579 -7.32 10.56 -4.37
N ASP A 580 -6.59 9.89 -5.26
CA ASP A 580 -5.25 10.33 -5.66
C ASP A 580 -4.77 9.81 -7.02
N GLY A 581 -5.67 9.30 -7.86
CA GLY A 581 -5.33 8.93 -9.23
C GLY A 581 -5.00 10.12 -10.14
N PRO A 582 -4.47 9.84 -11.34
CA PRO A 582 -3.98 10.87 -12.22
C PRO A 582 -5.06 11.79 -12.81
N ASN A 583 -6.29 11.29 -12.91
CA ASN A 583 -7.46 12.04 -13.32
C ASN A 583 -8.51 12.08 -12.19
N SER A 584 -8.06 11.97 -10.95
CA SER A 584 -8.94 11.91 -9.79
C SER A 584 -9.70 13.22 -9.60
N LEU A 585 -10.91 13.11 -9.03
CA LEU A 585 -11.75 14.25 -8.71
C LEU A 585 -11.03 15.31 -7.86
N PRO A 586 -10.28 14.97 -6.79
CA PRO A 586 -9.57 15.97 -5.99
C PRO A 586 -8.62 16.83 -6.81
N LEU A 587 -7.86 16.21 -7.71
CA LEU A 587 -6.92 16.93 -8.56
C LEU A 587 -7.63 17.85 -9.56
N ARG A 588 -8.79 17.42 -10.09
CA ARG A 588 -9.61 18.25 -10.96
C ARG A 588 -10.17 19.48 -10.22
N ILE A 589 -10.72 19.28 -9.02
CA ILE A 589 -11.23 20.38 -8.18
C ILE A 589 -10.13 21.39 -7.87
N ASP A 590 -8.94 20.91 -7.49
CA ASP A 590 -7.78 21.77 -7.20
C ASP A 590 -7.31 22.54 -8.45
N ARG A 591 -7.35 21.94 -9.66
CA ARG A 591 -6.99 22.61 -10.91
C ARG A 591 -8.00 23.68 -11.33
N GLU A 592 -9.28 23.42 -11.14
CA GLU A 592 -10.37 24.34 -11.49
C GLU A 592 -10.49 25.52 -10.51
N ASN A 593 -9.98 25.37 -9.28
CA ASN A 593 -10.11 26.37 -8.21
C ASN A 593 -8.72 26.82 -7.71
N PRO A 594 -8.19 27.98 -8.16
CA PRO A 594 -6.83 28.43 -7.80
C PRO A 594 -6.57 28.54 -6.28
N ASN A 595 -7.59 28.92 -5.50
CA ASN A 595 -7.47 29.02 -4.04
C ASN A 595 -7.25 27.66 -3.37
N LEU A 596 -7.83 26.58 -3.91
CA LEU A 596 -7.65 25.21 -3.42
C LEU A 596 -6.34 24.63 -3.97
N GLY A 597 -6.10 24.83 -5.27
CA GLY A 597 -4.92 24.36 -5.99
C GLY A 597 -3.60 24.89 -5.45
N ARG A 598 -3.59 26.10 -4.86
CA ARG A 598 -2.42 26.67 -4.18
C ARG A 598 -1.87 25.75 -3.09
N TYR A 599 -2.73 25.03 -2.37
CA TYR A 599 -2.34 24.11 -1.30
C TYR A 599 -2.50 22.63 -1.69
N SER A 600 -3.09 22.36 -2.87
CA SER A 600 -3.65 21.05 -3.21
C SER A 600 -4.65 20.57 -2.15
N ALA A 601 -5.53 21.49 -1.71
CA ALA A 601 -6.36 21.31 -0.53
C ALA A 601 -7.29 20.09 -0.66
N THR A 602 -7.93 19.92 -1.82
CA THR A 602 -8.86 18.79 -2.03
C THR A 602 -8.10 17.47 -2.07
N ARG A 603 -6.94 17.42 -2.73
CA ARG A 603 -6.09 16.23 -2.74
C ARG A 603 -5.62 15.82 -1.34
N ARG A 604 -5.21 16.79 -0.51
CA ARG A 604 -4.78 16.55 0.88
C ARG A 604 -5.92 16.04 1.76
N VAL A 605 -7.11 16.61 1.63
CA VAL A 605 -8.33 16.14 2.32
C VAL A 605 -8.64 14.70 1.92
N ALA A 606 -8.63 14.39 0.62
CA ALA A 606 -8.95 13.07 0.13
C ALA A 606 -7.97 11.99 0.63
N ARG A 607 -6.66 12.26 0.59
CA ARG A 607 -5.63 11.35 1.12
C ARG A 607 -5.79 11.09 2.62
N THR A 608 -6.00 12.15 3.40
CA THR A 608 -6.23 12.05 4.85
C THR A 608 -7.44 11.19 5.15
N LEU A 609 -8.54 11.45 4.43
CA LEU A 609 -9.78 10.73 4.62
C LEU A 609 -9.66 9.26 4.23
N TYR A 610 -9.01 8.95 3.10
CA TYR A 610 -8.72 7.58 2.70
C TYR A 610 -7.93 6.84 3.79
N LEU A 611 -6.83 7.44 4.25
CA LEU A 611 -5.96 6.80 5.24
C LEU A 611 -6.67 6.52 6.57
N GLY A 612 -7.53 7.43 7.04
CA GLY A 612 -8.24 7.23 8.30
C GLY A 612 -9.58 6.49 8.19
N SER A 613 -10.11 6.28 6.98
CA SER A 613 -11.41 5.61 6.82
C SER A 613 -11.33 4.21 6.22
N ALA A 614 -10.37 3.93 5.33
CA ALA A 614 -10.22 2.63 4.68
C ALA A 614 -10.15 1.41 5.64
N PRO A 615 -9.36 1.43 6.73
CA PRO A 615 -9.31 0.30 7.66
C PRO A 615 -10.57 0.16 8.54
N THR A 616 -11.44 1.18 8.58
CA THR A 616 -12.58 1.26 9.52
C THR A 616 -13.91 0.80 8.94
N LEU A 617 -13.96 0.24 7.72
CA LEU A 617 -15.22 -0.11 7.04
C LEU A 617 -16.12 -1.07 7.83
N ARG A 618 -15.51 -1.96 8.62
CA ARG A 618 -16.21 -2.92 9.49
C ARG A 618 -16.34 -2.46 10.95
N ALA A 619 -15.78 -1.31 11.30
CA ALA A 619 -15.87 -0.74 12.64
C ALA A 619 -17.27 -0.15 12.90
N ALA A 620 -17.66 -0.11 14.17
CA ALA A 620 -18.93 0.50 14.60
C ALA A 620 -18.98 2.01 14.27
N ASN A 621 -17.85 2.72 14.47
CA ASN A 621 -17.70 4.14 14.18
C ASN A 621 -16.86 4.33 12.92
N LYS A 622 -17.51 4.40 11.75
CA LYS A 622 -16.85 4.56 10.46
C LYS A 622 -16.37 6.01 10.25
N GLY A 623 -15.24 6.16 9.59
CA GLY A 623 -14.81 7.45 9.05
C GLY A 623 -14.24 8.44 10.06
N LEU A 624 -13.95 9.63 9.57
CA LEU A 624 -13.33 10.72 10.31
C LEU A 624 -14.27 11.91 10.46
N GLU A 625 -14.08 12.67 11.54
CA GLU A 625 -14.73 13.96 11.73
C GLU A 625 -13.97 15.08 11.02
N ASP A 626 -14.66 16.15 10.65
CA ASP A 626 -14.07 17.33 9.98
C ASP A 626 -12.83 17.88 10.72
N ARG A 627 -12.87 17.90 12.06
CA ARG A 627 -11.72 18.33 12.90
C ARG A 627 -10.50 17.41 12.74
N SER A 628 -10.69 16.10 12.68
CA SER A 628 -9.61 15.13 12.48
C SER A 628 -9.07 15.18 11.04
N ILE A 629 -9.94 15.42 10.06
CA ILE A 629 -9.53 15.63 8.67
C ILE A 629 -8.62 16.86 8.58
N LYS A 630 -9.02 17.98 9.19
CA LYS A 630 -8.19 19.20 9.25
C LYS A 630 -6.85 18.97 9.96
N LEU A 631 -6.86 18.25 11.09
CA LEU A 631 -5.63 17.87 11.80
C LEU A 631 -4.64 17.11 10.92
N GLY A 632 -5.13 16.25 10.01
CA GLY A 632 -4.30 15.47 9.11
C GLY A 632 -3.81 16.16 7.84
N CYS A 633 -4.28 17.39 7.52
CA CYS A 633 -3.99 18.05 6.24
C CYS A 633 -3.55 19.52 6.28
N VAL A 634 -3.86 20.26 7.35
CA VAL A 634 -3.55 21.70 7.47
C VAL A 634 -2.15 21.90 8.04
N GLN A 635 -1.36 22.79 7.42
CA GLN A 635 -0.04 23.19 7.92
C GLN A 635 -0.03 24.65 8.40
N PRO A 636 0.91 25.04 9.30
CA PRO A 636 1.13 26.43 9.68
C PRO A 636 1.33 27.34 8.45
N GLY A 637 0.66 28.49 8.47
CA GLY A 637 0.66 29.47 7.37
C GLY A 637 -0.44 29.25 6.32
N GLU A 638 -1.21 28.16 6.42
CA GLU A 638 -2.34 27.88 5.53
C GLU A 638 -3.67 28.28 6.17
N THR A 639 -4.68 28.58 5.34
CA THR A 639 -6.00 29.00 5.80
C THR A 639 -6.89 27.79 6.07
N VAL A 640 -7.30 27.58 7.34
CA VAL A 640 -8.08 26.40 7.77
C VAL A 640 -9.40 26.25 7.00
N SER A 641 -10.12 27.34 6.76
CA SER A 641 -11.42 27.33 6.07
C SER A 641 -11.33 26.83 4.61
N THR A 642 -10.17 26.94 3.97
CA THR A 642 -9.92 26.41 2.62
C THR A 642 -10.10 24.89 2.58
N PHE A 643 -9.70 24.18 3.64
CA PHE A 643 -9.82 22.72 3.71
C PHE A 643 -11.26 22.27 4.02
N GLY A 644 -12.01 23.07 4.79
CA GLY A 644 -13.46 22.87 4.95
C GLY A 644 -14.21 23.04 3.62
N ASP A 645 -13.85 24.03 2.81
CA ASP A 645 -14.43 24.19 1.46
C ASP A 645 -14.07 23.03 0.53
N ALA A 646 -12.81 22.60 0.58
CA ALA A 646 -12.33 21.44 -0.17
C ALA A 646 -13.10 20.16 0.18
N LEU A 647 -13.36 19.90 1.46
CA LEU A 647 -14.16 18.75 1.93
C LEU A 647 -15.59 18.80 1.39
N ARG A 648 -16.28 19.96 1.49
CA ARG A 648 -17.66 20.10 0.99
C ARG A 648 -17.75 19.83 -0.51
N ARG A 649 -16.82 20.36 -1.31
CA ARG A 649 -16.77 20.11 -2.75
C ARG A 649 -16.48 18.65 -3.08
N LEU A 650 -15.60 18.02 -2.30
CA LEU A 650 -15.30 16.59 -2.45
C LEU A 650 -16.54 15.73 -2.17
N VAL A 651 -17.27 16.00 -1.09
CA VAL A 651 -18.53 15.32 -0.73
C VAL A 651 -19.59 15.46 -1.82
N GLY A 652 -19.69 16.64 -2.44
CA GLY A 652 -20.63 16.89 -3.53
C GLY A 652 -20.30 16.18 -4.85
N GLY A 653 -19.05 15.79 -5.09
CA GLY A 653 -18.63 15.24 -6.38
C GLY A 653 -18.12 13.79 -6.37
N ALA A 654 -17.67 13.27 -5.23
CA ALA A 654 -16.99 11.97 -5.16
C ALA A 654 -17.99 10.82 -5.28
N THR A 655 -17.61 9.78 -6.03
CA THR A 655 -18.47 8.61 -6.24
C THR A 655 -18.53 7.72 -5.01
N HIS A 656 -17.41 7.58 -4.30
CA HIS A 656 -17.22 6.58 -3.24
C HIS A 656 -17.19 7.20 -1.83
N LEU A 657 -17.49 8.49 -1.71
CA LEU A 657 -17.47 9.22 -0.45
C LEU A 657 -18.87 9.28 0.17
N TYR A 658 -18.94 8.97 1.46
CA TYR A 658 -20.13 9.00 2.28
C TYR A 658 -20.01 10.07 3.37
N GLU A 659 -21.16 10.62 3.77
CA GLU A 659 -21.31 11.60 4.85
C GLU A 659 -22.48 11.17 5.74
N ASN A 660 -22.26 11.19 7.06
CA ASN A 660 -23.29 11.03 8.07
C ASN A 660 -23.04 11.97 9.24
N GLY A 661 -23.90 13.00 9.39
CA GLY A 661 -23.72 14.03 10.41
C GLY A 661 -22.39 14.75 10.22
N GLN A 662 -21.46 14.58 11.16
CA GLN A 662 -20.13 15.17 11.10
C GLN A 662 -19.02 14.18 10.68
N ARG A 663 -19.38 12.95 10.27
CA ARG A 663 -18.42 11.90 9.89
C ARG A 663 -18.42 11.63 8.39
N TYR A 664 -17.23 11.42 7.84
CA TYR A 664 -16.98 11.20 6.43
C TYR A 664 -16.15 9.92 6.23
N TRP A 665 -16.43 9.13 5.20
CA TRP A 665 -15.61 7.95 4.87
C TRP A 665 -15.67 7.57 3.39
N PHE A 666 -14.58 7.00 2.88
CA PHE A 666 -14.62 6.29 1.61
C PHE A 666 -15.11 4.86 1.80
N SER A 667 -15.85 4.33 0.82
CA SER A 667 -16.25 2.92 0.72
C SER A 667 -15.95 2.41 -0.69
N THR A 668 -15.85 1.10 -0.87
CA THR A 668 -15.66 0.51 -2.21
C THR A 668 -16.94 0.49 -3.06
N GLN A 669 -18.09 0.74 -2.44
CA GLN A 669 -19.37 0.85 -3.14
C GLN A 669 -19.72 2.32 -3.45
N PRO A 670 -20.25 2.63 -4.65
CA PRO A 670 -20.73 3.96 -4.98
C PRO A 670 -21.79 4.48 -4.00
N SER A 671 -21.74 5.77 -3.66
CA SER A 671 -22.70 6.41 -2.76
C SER A 671 -24.07 6.57 -3.43
N VAL A 672 -25.14 6.52 -2.62
CA VAL A 672 -26.51 6.73 -3.11
C VAL A 672 -26.72 8.13 -3.69
N ASN A 673 -25.96 9.14 -3.22
CA ASN A 673 -25.97 10.49 -3.80
C ASN A 673 -25.51 10.48 -5.26
N ARG A 674 -24.42 9.76 -5.55
CA ARG A 674 -23.91 9.68 -6.92
C ARG A 674 -24.87 8.91 -7.82
N LEU A 675 -25.42 7.79 -7.32
CA LEU A 675 -26.43 7.02 -8.03
C LEU A 675 -27.67 7.88 -8.35
N ALA A 676 -28.12 8.71 -7.40
CA ALA A 676 -29.24 9.62 -7.61
C ALA A 676 -28.94 10.66 -8.69
N GLN A 677 -27.74 11.24 -8.68
CA GLN A 677 -27.35 12.20 -9.70
C GLN A 677 -27.29 11.57 -11.10
N ASP A 678 -26.69 10.39 -11.24
CA ASP A 678 -26.65 9.67 -12.52
C ASP A 678 -28.07 9.34 -13.02
N ARG A 679 -28.95 8.89 -12.14
CA ARG A 679 -30.35 8.61 -12.50
C ARG A 679 -31.13 9.87 -12.84
N ALA A 680 -30.86 11.00 -12.19
CA ALA A 680 -31.51 12.28 -12.46
C ALA A 680 -31.14 12.81 -13.86
N GLU A 681 -29.87 12.67 -14.26
CA GLU A 681 -29.38 13.06 -15.59
C GLU A 681 -29.94 12.16 -16.71
N GLN A 682 -30.27 10.90 -16.39
CA GLN A 682 -30.82 9.93 -17.34
C GLN A 682 -32.36 9.98 -17.46
N GLN A 683 -33.05 10.83 -16.68
CA GLN A 683 -34.51 10.92 -16.75
C GLN A 683 -34.98 11.49 -18.09
N ARG A 684 -35.90 10.78 -18.74
CA ARG A 684 -36.54 11.23 -19.97
C ARG A 684 -37.60 12.29 -19.70
N GLU A 685 -37.77 13.23 -20.63
CA GLU A 685 -38.74 14.34 -20.50
C GLU A 685 -40.19 13.86 -20.39
N ASP A 686 -40.57 12.77 -21.06
CA ASP A 686 -41.93 12.24 -21.00
C ASP A 686 -42.30 11.70 -19.61
N VAL A 687 -41.34 11.13 -18.88
CA VAL A 687 -41.56 10.66 -17.50
C VAL A 687 -41.74 11.85 -16.54
N ILE A 688 -40.96 12.91 -16.75
CA ILE A 688 -41.05 14.15 -15.98
C ILE A 688 -42.41 14.81 -16.23
N GLU A 689 -42.84 14.90 -17.49
CA GLU A 689 -44.15 15.43 -17.87
C GLU A 689 -45.29 14.69 -17.19
N GLN A 690 -45.26 13.36 -17.23
CA GLN A 690 -46.28 12.52 -16.59
C GLN A 690 -46.36 12.76 -15.08
N GLU A 691 -45.22 12.89 -14.40
CA GLU A 691 -45.19 13.17 -12.96
C GLU A 691 -45.71 14.58 -12.64
N LEU A 692 -45.35 15.60 -13.43
CA LEU A 692 -45.87 16.96 -13.27
C LEU A 692 -47.38 17.02 -13.49
N LEU A 693 -47.88 16.36 -14.54
CA LEU A 693 -49.32 16.26 -14.81
C LEU A 693 -50.05 15.50 -13.70
N ARG A 694 -49.45 14.43 -13.15
CA ARG A 694 -50.00 13.69 -12.00
C ARG A 694 -50.16 14.62 -10.79
N ARG A 695 -49.13 15.41 -10.45
CA ARG A 695 -49.16 16.38 -9.35
C ARG A 695 -50.17 17.51 -9.60
N LEU A 696 -50.19 18.08 -10.81
CA LEU A 696 -51.17 19.10 -11.18
C LEU A 696 -52.62 18.60 -11.06
N ARG A 697 -52.90 17.34 -11.44
CA ARG A 697 -54.23 16.72 -11.23
C ARG A 697 -54.60 16.63 -9.75
N GLU A 698 -53.63 16.40 -8.87
CA GLU A 698 -53.86 16.32 -7.43
C GLU A 698 -54.17 17.69 -6.81
N GLU A 699 -53.51 18.74 -7.28
CA GLU A 699 -53.75 20.13 -6.86
C GLU A 699 -55.07 20.69 -7.42
N ILE A 700 -55.41 20.36 -8.66
CA ILE A 700 -56.61 20.87 -9.37
C ILE A 700 -57.85 20.01 -9.05
N LYS A 701 -58.03 19.62 -7.78
CA LYS A 701 -59.25 18.96 -7.31
C LYS A 701 -60.41 19.92 -7.07
N GLN A 702 -60.11 21.21 -6.89
CA GLN A 702 -61.11 22.26 -6.68
C GLN A 702 -61.14 23.21 -7.88
N ARG A 703 -62.34 23.44 -8.43
CA ARG A 703 -62.55 24.35 -9.57
C ARG A 703 -62.63 25.83 -9.18
N GLY A 704 -62.68 26.14 -7.89
CA GLY A 704 -62.96 27.50 -7.40
C GLY A 704 -64.30 28.01 -7.95
N ASP A 705 -64.31 29.28 -8.39
CA ASP A 705 -65.47 29.94 -8.99
C ASP A 705 -65.64 29.66 -10.49
N PHE A 706 -64.73 28.90 -11.11
CA PHE A 706 -64.83 28.53 -12.53
C PHE A 706 -65.89 27.43 -12.74
N ALA A 707 -66.64 27.52 -13.83
CA ALA A 707 -67.63 26.52 -14.19
C ALA A 707 -66.98 25.15 -14.52
N GLY A 708 -65.76 25.18 -15.07
CA GLY A 708 -64.93 24.01 -15.31
C GLY A 708 -63.45 24.36 -15.45
N VAL A 709 -62.60 23.37 -15.16
CA VAL A 709 -61.14 23.46 -15.35
C VAL A 709 -60.69 22.39 -16.34
N HIS A 710 -59.97 22.81 -17.37
CA HIS A 710 -59.40 21.94 -18.40
C HIS A 710 -57.88 21.88 -18.20
N LEU A 711 -57.37 20.75 -17.71
CA LEU A 711 -55.94 20.55 -17.45
C LEU A 711 -55.25 19.95 -18.68
N ALA A 712 -54.21 20.63 -19.16
CA ALA A 712 -53.33 20.23 -20.24
C ALA A 712 -54.09 19.59 -21.43
N PRO A 713 -55.04 20.33 -22.05
CA PRO A 713 -55.81 19.80 -23.16
C PRO A 713 -54.87 19.44 -24.33
N ALA A 714 -55.03 18.24 -24.89
CA ALA A 714 -54.21 17.78 -26.02
C ALA A 714 -54.60 18.51 -27.32
N SER A 715 -55.85 18.99 -27.39
CA SER A 715 -56.37 19.72 -28.53
C SER A 715 -57.39 20.79 -28.12
N SER A 716 -57.69 21.72 -29.03
CA SER A 716 -58.75 22.71 -28.80
C SER A 716 -60.16 22.11 -28.68
N ALA A 717 -60.35 20.85 -29.09
CA ALA A 717 -61.62 20.13 -28.95
C ALA A 717 -61.92 19.74 -27.50
N ASP A 718 -60.89 19.56 -26.67
CA ASP A 718 -60.98 19.13 -25.27
C ASP A 718 -61.49 20.24 -24.33
N VAL A 719 -61.62 21.47 -24.86
CA VAL A 719 -62.13 22.64 -24.15
C VAL A 719 -63.54 22.96 -24.65
N SER A 720 -64.54 22.83 -23.79
CA SER A 720 -65.96 23.13 -24.10
C SER A 720 -66.14 24.60 -24.54
N ASP A 721 -67.08 24.85 -25.45
CA ASP A 721 -67.43 26.20 -25.94
C ASP A 721 -68.80 26.61 -25.38
N GLU A 722 -68.79 27.24 -24.20
CA GLU A 722 -69.98 27.56 -23.41
C GLU A 722 -69.94 29.02 -22.92
N ARG A 723 -71.08 29.53 -22.45
CA ARG A 723 -71.24 30.92 -21.98
C ARG A 723 -70.65 31.17 -20.58
N GLU A 724 -70.25 30.12 -19.88
CA GLU A 724 -69.70 30.19 -18.51
C GLU A 724 -68.17 30.22 -18.54
N VAL A 725 -67.57 30.93 -17.57
CA VAL A 725 -66.12 31.11 -17.51
C VAL A 725 -65.42 29.81 -17.10
N ARG A 726 -64.43 29.39 -17.87
CA ARG A 726 -63.65 28.16 -17.66
C ARG A 726 -62.16 28.45 -17.63
N LEU A 727 -61.44 27.75 -16.76
CA LEU A 727 -59.99 27.85 -16.65
C LEU A 727 -59.34 26.77 -17.53
N VAL A 728 -58.38 27.16 -18.36
CA VAL A 728 -57.53 26.26 -19.14
C VAL A 728 -56.12 26.34 -18.58
N VAL A 729 -55.68 25.26 -17.93
CA VAL A 729 -54.31 25.13 -17.43
C VAL A 729 -53.50 24.47 -18.53
N LEU A 730 -52.56 25.22 -19.12
CA LEU A 730 -51.70 24.71 -20.18
C LEU A 730 -50.71 23.67 -19.64
N GLY A 731 -50.21 22.81 -20.52
CA GLY A 731 -49.28 21.74 -20.15
C GLY A 731 -47.93 22.29 -19.64
N PRO A 732 -47.20 21.51 -18.82
CA PRO A 732 -45.93 21.93 -18.24
C PRO A 732 -44.89 22.31 -19.31
N PHE A 733 -44.90 21.68 -20.49
CA PHE A 733 -43.99 22.00 -21.62
C PHE A 733 -44.58 23.02 -22.61
N THR A 734 -45.51 23.87 -22.15
CA THR A 734 -45.99 25.02 -22.93
C THR A 734 -45.82 26.31 -22.12
N PRO A 735 -44.56 26.74 -21.87
CA PRO A 735 -44.30 27.84 -20.96
C PRO A 735 -44.63 29.22 -21.53
N HIS A 736 -44.93 30.13 -20.61
CA HIS A 736 -45.00 31.55 -20.87
C HIS A 736 -43.67 32.22 -20.50
N ALA A 737 -43.13 33.01 -21.44
CA ALA A 737 -42.00 33.88 -21.20
C ALA A 737 -42.43 35.34 -21.45
N PRO A 738 -41.98 36.31 -20.63
CA PRO A 738 -42.27 37.71 -20.87
C PRO A 738 -41.71 38.17 -22.22
N PRO A 739 -42.36 39.15 -22.89
CA PRO A 739 -41.95 39.58 -24.22
C PRO A 739 -40.59 40.26 -24.21
N SER A 740 -39.53 39.52 -24.55
CA SER A 740 -38.28 40.09 -25.07
C SER A 740 -38.45 40.35 -26.58
N LYS A 741 -37.65 41.26 -27.15
CA LYS A 741 -37.83 41.77 -28.53
C LYS A 741 -37.83 40.72 -29.66
N GLN A 742 -37.55 39.43 -29.38
CA GLN A 742 -37.44 38.36 -30.39
C GLN A 742 -38.01 36.98 -30.00
N ALA A 743 -38.59 36.75 -28.80
CA ALA A 743 -39.07 35.42 -28.41
C ALA A 743 -40.60 35.26 -28.56
N ARG A 744 -41.04 34.24 -29.32
CA ARG A 744 -42.44 33.79 -29.37
C ARG A 744 -42.72 32.92 -28.13
N SER A 745 -43.84 33.16 -27.43
CA SER A 745 -44.26 32.35 -26.28
C SER A 745 -45.17 31.21 -26.74
N GLU A 746 -44.75 29.96 -26.53
CA GLU A 746 -45.51 28.76 -26.89
C GLU A 746 -46.88 28.71 -26.22
N ALA A 747 -46.96 29.10 -24.94
CA ALA A 747 -48.23 29.27 -24.23
C ALA A 747 -49.22 30.16 -24.98
N ARG A 748 -48.75 31.26 -25.58
CA ARG A 748 -49.62 32.19 -26.34
C ARG A 748 -50.07 31.62 -27.67
N GLU A 749 -49.24 30.82 -28.33
CA GLU A 749 -49.62 30.13 -29.58
C GLU A 749 -50.71 29.09 -29.32
N VAL A 750 -50.53 28.26 -28.28
CA VAL A 750 -51.51 27.25 -27.88
C VAL A 750 -52.79 27.91 -27.39
N ALA A 751 -52.70 28.92 -26.52
CA ALA A 751 -53.87 29.66 -26.04
C ALA A 751 -54.64 30.34 -27.19
N ARG A 752 -53.93 30.94 -28.16
CA ARG A 752 -54.56 31.52 -29.36
C ARG A 752 -55.28 30.46 -30.20
N THR A 753 -54.67 29.30 -30.40
CA THR A 753 -55.30 28.19 -31.12
C THR A 753 -56.58 27.71 -30.44
N ILE A 754 -56.56 27.58 -29.11
CA ILE A 754 -57.73 27.22 -28.30
C ILE A 754 -58.79 28.33 -28.34
N LEU A 755 -58.39 29.61 -28.31
CA LEU A 755 -59.31 30.75 -28.40
C LEU A 755 -59.98 30.87 -29.77
N GLU A 756 -59.28 30.52 -30.85
CA GLU A 756 -59.78 30.65 -32.21
C GLU A 756 -60.64 29.45 -32.63
N THR A 757 -60.34 28.24 -32.13
CA THR A 757 -60.93 26.99 -32.61
C THR A 757 -61.46 26.09 -31.48
N ARG A 758 -62.40 25.22 -31.82
CA ARG A 758 -62.82 24.04 -31.06
C ARG A 758 -62.81 22.85 -32.02
N GLY A 759 -61.71 22.10 -32.06
CA GLY A 759 -61.49 21.10 -33.10
C GLY A 759 -61.43 21.78 -34.47
N SER A 760 -62.28 21.36 -35.41
CA SER A 760 -62.36 21.93 -36.76
C SER A 760 -63.27 23.16 -36.88
N ALA A 761 -64.01 23.53 -35.84
CA ALA A 761 -64.95 24.66 -35.87
C ALA A 761 -64.38 25.93 -35.21
N PRO A 762 -64.77 27.14 -35.65
CA PRO A 762 -64.41 28.36 -34.95
C PRO A 762 -65.12 28.45 -33.59
N ARG A 763 -64.39 28.86 -32.55
CA ARG A 763 -64.93 29.03 -31.19
C ARG A 763 -65.80 30.30 -31.09
N ARG A 764 -66.98 30.19 -30.49
CA ARG A 764 -67.95 31.29 -30.38
C ARG A 764 -67.77 32.12 -29.12
N TYR A 765 -67.56 31.49 -27.97
CA TYR A 765 -67.48 32.18 -26.67
C TYR A 765 -66.02 32.41 -26.25
N LYS A 766 -65.29 33.20 -27.04
CA LYS A 766 -63.84 33.39 -26.83
C LYS A 766 -63.50 34.09 -25.50
N ASN A 767 -64.38 34.97 -25.03
CA ASN A 767 -64.21 35.75 -23.81
C ASN A 767 -64.57 35.00 -22.52
N THR A 768 -64.88 33.70 -22.60
CA THR A 768 -65.19 32.85 -21.43
C THR A 768 -64.04 31.93 -21.03
N LEU A 769 -62.85 32.08 -21.62
CA LEU A 769 -61.66 31.29 -21.28
C LEU A 769 -60.64 32.13 -20.52
N ALA A 770 -60.19 31.64 -19.37
CA ALA A 770 -59.01 32.11 -18.67
C ALA A 770 -57.87 31.09 -18.86
N PHE A 771 -56.65 31.55 -19.12
CA PHE A 771 -55.50 30.66 -19.31
C PHE A 771 -54.52 30.81 -18.15
N LEU A 772 -54.04 29.67 -17.66
CA LEU A 772 -52.92 29.58 -16.73
C LEU A 772 -51.79 28.82 -17.43
N ALA A 773 -50.60 29.40 -17.44
CA ALA A 773 -49.42 28.82 -18.09
C ALA A 773 -48.24 28.83 -17.10
N PRO A 774 -47.34 27.84 -17.17
CA PRO A 774 -46.13 27.84 -16.35
C PRO A 774 -45.20 28.97 -16.78
N ASP A 775 -44.56 29.63 -15.82
CA ASP A 775 -43.48 30.57 -16.10
C ASP A 775 -42.23 29.79 -16.57
N ALA A 776 -41.62 30.24 -17.67
CA ALA A 776 -40.50 29.52 -18.30
C ALA A 776 -39.29 29.33 -17.37
N GLN A 777 -38.95 30.35 -16.56
CA GLN A 777 -37.79 30.28 -15.68
C GLN A 777 -38.06 29.36 -14.48
N ARG A 778 -39.24 29.46 -13.88
CA ARG A 778 -39.65 28.60 -12.75
C ARG A 778 -39.87 27.15 -13.18
N LEU A 779 -40.26 26.92 -14.43
CA LEU A 779 -40.40 25.58 -14.99
C LEU A 779 -39.06 24.85 -15.05
N GLU A 780 -37.96 25.52 -15.41
CA GLU A 780 -36.62 24.88 -15.42
C GLU A 780 -36.24 24.39 -14.02
N GLU A 781 -36.46 25.22 -12.99
CA GLU A 781 -36.24 24.85 -11.58
C GLU A 781 -37.11 23.64 -11.18
N LEU A 782 -38.39 23.66 -11.54
CA LEU A 782 -39.34 22.58 -11.25
C LEU A 782 -38.98 21.28 -11.95
N VAL A 783 -38.53 21.34 -13.21
CA VAL A 783 -38.07 20.16 -13.97
C VAL A 783 -36.86 19.54 -13.31
N GLN A 784 -35.87 20.35 -12.89
CA GLN A 784 -34.69 19.84 -12.19
C GLN A 784 -35.04 19.23 -10.82
N ALA A 785 -35.92 19.89 -10.05
CA ALA A 785 -36.41 19.34 -8.78
C ALA A 785 -37.15 18.00 -8.99
N THR A 786 -37.96 17.91 -10.04
CA THR A 786 -38.71 16.69 -10.38
C THR A 786 -37.79 15.56 -10.81
N ARG A 787 -36.73 15.84 -11.57
CA ARG A 787 -35.67 14.86 -11.91
C ARG A 787 -35.03 14.28 -10.66
N GLN A 788 -34.67 15.14 -9.71
CA GLN A 788 -34.09 14.73 -8.43
C GLN A 788 -35.07 13.87 -7.63
N TYR A 789 -36.33 14.29 -7.52
CA TYR A 789 -37.38 13.50 -6.85
C TYR A 789 -37.53 12.10 -7.45
N LEU A 790 -37.66 12.01 -8.78
CA LEU A 790 -37.82 10.73 -9.48
C LEU A 790 -36.60 9.83 -9.31
N ALA A 791 -35.39 10.40 -9.36
CA ALA A 791 -34.17 9.67 -9.11
C ALA A 791 -34.13 9.06 -7.70
N TRP A 792 -34.38 9.87 -6.67
CA TRP A 792 -34.41 9.39 -5.28
C TRP A 792 -35.51 8.38 -5.03
N LYS A 793 -36.70 8.59 -5.62
CA LYS A 793 -37.81 7.65 -5.56
C LYS A 793 -37.43 6.29 -6.15
N SER A 794 -36.80 6.26 -7.31
CA SER A 794 -36.37 5.00 -7.95
C SER A 794 -35.35 4.23 -7.10
N ILE A 795 -34.47 4.93 -6.37
CA ILE A 795 -33.47 4.28 -5.50
C ILE A 795 -34.14 3.68 -4.26
N GLU A 796 -35.13 4.38 -3.69
CA GLU A 796 -35.93 3.88 -2.58
C GLU A 796 -36.77 2.67 -3.00
N ASP A 797 -37.42 2.73 -4.16
CA ASP A 797 -38.24 1.64 -4.71
C ASP A 797 -37.40 0.38 -5.02
N GLU A 798 -36.13 0.56 -5.45
CA GLU A 798 -35.19 -0.53 -5.76
C GLU A 798 -34.25 -0.90 -4.60
N ALA A 799 -34.57 -0.47 -3.37
CA ALA A 799 -33.64 -0.61 -2.24
C ALA A 799 -33.19 -2.06 -1.95
N GLU A 800 -34.04 -3.05 -2.23
CA GLU A 800 -33.68 -4.47 -2.12
C GLU A 800 -32.78 -4.94 -3.27
N THR A 801 -33.10 -4.56 -4.51
CA THR A 801 -32.32 -4.94 -5.69
C THR A 801 -30.92 -4.33 -5.66
N LEU A 802 -30.79 -3.12 -5.14
CA LEU A 802 -29.51 -2.41 -4.95
C LEU A 802 -28.75 -2.87 -3.70
N ASN A 803 -29.31 -3.79 -2.90
CA ASN A 803 -28.76 -4.25 -1.61
C ASN A 803 -28.36 -3.08 -0.68
N LEU A 804 -29.21 -2.05 -0.61
CA LEU A 804 -28.92 -0.89 0.23
C LEU A 804 -28.88 -1.30 1.71
N ASP A 805 -27.85 -0.85 2.43
CA ASP A 805 -27.79 -1.03 3.87
C ASP A 805 -28.82 -0.14 4.60
N ALA A 806 -29.01 -0.36 5.90
CA ALA A 806 -29.99 0.39 6.70
C ALA A 806 -29.71 1.92 6.72
N PHE A 807 -28.46 2.33 6.56
CA PHE A 807 -28.08 3.74 6.51
C PHE A 807 -28.43 4.36 5.15
N GLN A 808 -28.07 3.69 4.06
CA GLN A 808 -28.37 4.10 2.68
C GLN A 808 -29.88 4.18 2.44
N LYS A 809 -30.67 3.25 2.97
CA LYS A 809 -32.14 3.29 2.91
C LYS A 809 -32.71 4.56 3.56
N ARG A 810 -32.33 4.85 4.80
CA ARG A 810 -32.75 6.07 5.51
C ARG A 810 -32.31 7.35 4.80
N GLN A 811 -31.11 7.33 4.22
CA GLN A 811 -30.58 8.45 3.44
C GLN A 811 -31.43 8.69 2.18
N ALA A 812 -31.74 7.64 1.42
CA ALA A 812 -32.59 7.72 0.23
C ALA A 812 -34.00 8.23 0.56
N GLU A 813 -34.64 7.70 1.62
CA GLU A 813 -35.95 8.15 2.11
C GLU A 813 -35.95 9.64 2.47
N THR A 814 -34.94 10.08 3.23
CA THR A 814 -34.81 11.48 3.66
C THR A 814 -34.61 12.41 2.48
N ARG A 815 -33.74 12.01 1.52
CA ARG A 815 -33.47 12.79 0.31
C ARG A 815 -34.67 12.83 -0.64
N ARG A 816 -35.38 11.72 -0.81
CA ARG A 816 -36.64 11.68 -1.59
C ARG A 816 -37.67 12.62 -0.99
N LYS A 817 -37.85 12.62 0.34
CA LYS A 817 -38.79 13.51 1.01
C LYS A 817 -38.41 14.98 0.83
N ALA A 818 -37.14 15.33 1.03
CA ALA A 818 -36.66 16.69 0.81
C ALA A 818 -36.84 17.14 -0.67
N ALA A 819 -36.57 16.26 -1.62
CA ALA A 819 -36.81 16.53 -3.04
C ALA A 819 -38.32 16.68 -3.34
N ASP A 820 -39.19 15.87 -2.72
CA ASP A 820 -40.64 15.99 -2.85
C ASP A 820 -41.16 17.33 -2.32
N ASP A 821 -40.67 17.76 -1.16
CA ASP A 821 -41.02 19.05 -0.56
C ASP A 821 -40.51 20.21 -1.43
N THR A 822 -39.33 20.07 -2.06
CA THR A 822 -38.79 21.07 -3.01
C THR A 822 -39.63 21.18 -4.28
N VAL A 823 -40.22 20.08 -4.77
CA VAL A 823 -41.14 20.11 -5.92
C VAL A 823 -42.48 20.78 -5.57
N LYS A 824 -42.89 20.72 -4.29
CA LYS A 824 -44.16 21.33 -3.81
C LYS A 824 -44.05 22.82 -3.50
N GLY A 825 -42.89 23.27 -3.01
CA GLY A 825 -42.61 24.68 -2.72
C GLY A 825 -42.31 25.49 -3.97
#